data_AF-A0A9N9B410-F1
#
_entry.id   AF-A0A9N9B410-F1
#
_cell.length_a   1.000
_cell.length_b   1.000
_cell.length_c   1.000
_cell.angle_alpha   90.00
_cell.angle_beta   90.00
_cell.angle_gamma   90.00
#
_symmetry.space_group_name_H-M   'P 1'
#
loop_
_entity.id
_entity.type
_entity.pdbx_description
1 polymer ?
#
loop_
_entity_poly.entity_id
_entity_poly.type
_entity_poly.pdbx_seq_one_letter_code
_entity_poly.pdbx_strand_id
1 'polypeptide(L)'
;MSYLISSIFRPSEIIALIHYKYFRSTHLLQIDPENKPKKRCYEFLRQTSRSFAAVIQEVHEDLRDGICIFYLILRGMDTIEDDMTIPIEKKEPLLRNFHNLIFKKGWTYTESGPNEKDRQLLLEFDVVIDEFLCLKKEFRDIIADTTKKMGNGMADYAKDTVRNKYGIMTIKDFDTYCYYVAGLVGIGLTGLFATSGLEDPEFDNNIELANSMGLFLQKVNITRDYLVDDQDGRKFWPKEIWSKYTNDLSELKKPENATNALNCLSDIILNALQHVPDCLTYMSRLKEQTVFNFCAIPQVMAIATLSICFRNHDVFKKVVKLRRGESVKLILRSKNIYEVADIFRYYNRVIINKNDPRDPNYLKISMACGQIEQWCTANLPDINNYQSSTSKHPNNTKASFTDLTKEQQVAPLLSSDASEIVEDSYIVVFKNQLDDEKIKYHHNCVRSLVKEENKKLAKRGFLDKLISGLKHTYNFKNLKGYSGRFSPDVLEKIRRSEEVAWVEKDQVVYTTELQRNAPWGLARISHRSGLVLRNFNKYLYDSDGGEGVTIYIIDTGININHTDFEGRATWGRTIPENDQDIDGNGHGTHVAGTVAGKKYGVAKKADVVAIKVLRSNGSGTMADVIKGVEFAAESHQEAEQKAKRAGKPFKGSGANMSLGGGKSRTLDNAVNGAVRVGLNFAVAAGNDNRDACDFSPAAAELAITVGASTVEDERAWFSNHGVCVDIFAPGKDITSAWIGSRYATNTISGTSMASPHVAGLIAYLISLEPDTDSEYYTGSLTPKELKNKMIKLATTDILTGIPKNTPNLLAFNGYEE
;
A
#
# COMPACT_ATOMS: atom_id res chain seq x y z
N MET A 1 -23.09 10.46 22.39
CA MET A 1 -22.94 11.34 21.20
C MET A 1 -21.48 11.66 20.87
N SER A 2 -20.68 12.24 21.78
CA SER A 2 -19.25 12.60 21.60
C SER A 2 -18.46 11.80 20.54
N TYR A 3 -18.31 10.47 20.71
CA TYR A 3 -17.56 9.62 19.77
C TYR A 3 -18.01 9.66 18.31
N LEU A 4 -19.30 9.89 18.03
CA LEU A 4 -19.80 10.01 16.65
C LEU A 4 -19.24 11.27 15.98
N ILE A 5 -19.14 12.38 16.73
CA ILE A 5 -18.71 13.69 16.23
C ILE A 5 -17.23 13.63 15.81
N SER A 6 -16.38 12.94 16.57
CA SER A 6 -14.98 12.69 16.19
C SER A 6 -14.83 11.83 14.92
N SER A 7 -15.86 11.05 14.55
CA SER A 7 -15.85 10.20 13.36
C SER A 7 -16.35 10.90 12.09
N ILE A 8 -17.07 12.03 12.20
CA ILE A 8 -17.60 12.79 11.04
C ILE A 8 -16.47 13.23 10.10
N PHE A 9 -15.30 13.58 10.66
CA PHE A 9 -14.10 13.94 9.90
C PHE A 9 -13.33 12.74 9.32
N ARG A 10 -13.82 11.50 9.47
CA ARG A 10 -13.15 10.26 9.01
C ARG A 10 -14.16 9.26 8.40
N PRO A 11 -14.65 9.51 7.16
CA PRO A 11 -15.72 8.71 6.54
C PRO A 11 -15.47 7.19 6.51
N SER A 12 -14.22 6.75 6.31
CA SER A 12 -13.86 5.32 6.29
C SER A 12 -14.04 4.61 7.64
N GLU A 13 -14.03 5.33 8.76
CA GLU A 13 -14.36 4.75 10.08
C GLU A 13 -15.88 4.66 10.29
N ILE A 14 -16.67 5.61 9.77
CA ILE A 14 -18.12 5.54 9.79
C ILE A 14 -18.61 4.37 8.92
N ILE A 15 -18.08 4.23 7.69
CA ILE A 15 -18.43 3.14 6.78
C ILE A 15 -18.12 1.78 7.42
N ALA A 16 -16.94 1.62 8.03
CA ALA A 16 -16.58 0.39 8.74
C ALA A 16 -17.52 0.10 9.93
N LEU A 17 -17.88 1.12 10.73
CA LEU A 17 -18.82 0.98 11.85
C LEU A 17 -20.25 0.63 11.40
N ILE A 18 -20.72 1.19 10.29
CA ILE A 18 -22.03 0.86 9.69
C ILE A 18 -22.00 -0.57 9.15
N HIS A 19 -20.98 -0.92 8.34
CA HIS A 19 -20.82 -2.24 7.76
C HIS A 19 -20.79 -3.33 8.83
N TYR A 20 -19.96 -3.16 9.86
CA TYR A 20 -19.89 -4.06 11.02
C TYR A 20 -21.21 -4.16 11.79
N LYS A 21 -21.97 -3.06 11.93
CA LYS A 21 -23.28 -3.10 12.60
C LYS A 21 -24.33 -3.89 11.81
N TYR A 22 -24.33 -3.79 10.48
CA TYR A 22 -25.27 -4.53 9.63
C TYR A 22 -24.84 -5.99 9.42
N PHE A 23 -23.59 -6.26 9.00
CA PHE A 23 -23.13 -7.60 8.66
C PHE A 23 -22.99 -8.55 9.87
N ARG A 24 -22.71 -8.03 11.08
CA ARG A 24 -22.62 -8.87 12.30
C ARG A 24 -23.99 -9.09 12.97
N SER A 25 -25.06 -8.47 12.46
CA SER A 25 -26.43 -8.65 12.97
C SER A 25 -27.12 -9.91 12.44
N THR A 26 -26.55 -10.57 11.41
CA THR A 26 -27.16 -11.73 10.73
C THR A 26 -26.61 -13.09 11.19
N HIS A 27 -25.62 -13.11 12.08
CA HIS A 27 -25.02 -14.33 12.66
C HIS A 27 -25.02 -14.28 14.20
N LEU A 28 -26.18 -14.02 14.80
CA LEU A 28 -26.39 -14.27 16.22
C LEU A 28 -26.74 -15.74 16.44
N LEU A 29 -26.07 -16.35 17.42
CA LEU A 29 -26.14 -17.78 17.70
C LEU A 29 -27.53 -18.19 18.21
N GLN A 30 -28.18 -19.11 17.49
CA GLN A 30 -29.40 -19.76 17.96
C GLN A 30 -29.02 -20.88 18.95
N ILE A 31 -28.75 -20.49 20.19
CA ILE A 31 -28.64 -21.44 21.31
C ILE A 31 -30.03 -22.01 21.58
N ASP A 32 -30.13 -23.33 21.71
CA ASP A 32 -31.35 -24.04 22.14
C ASP A 32 -31.91 -23.39 23.43
N PRO A 33 -33.17 -22.90 23.42
CA PRO A 33 -33.81 -22.32 24.61
C PRO A 33 -33.85 -23.25 25.84
N GLU A 34 -33.84 -24.58 25.64
CA GLU A 34 -33.88 -25.55 26.73
C GLU A 34 -32.52 -25.73 27.44
N ASN A 35 -31.39 -25.56 26.74
CA ASN A 35 -30.06 -25.65 27.38
C ASN A 35 -29.70 -24.35 28.14
N LYS A 36 -30.21 -24.28 29.37
CA LYS A 36 -29.98 -23.18 30.32
C LYS A 36 -28.50 -23.05 30.74
N PRO A 37 -27.74 -24.13 31.07
CA PRO A 37 -26.32 -24.02 31.41
C PRO A 37 -25.45 -23.42 30.29
N LYS A 38 -25.54 -23.93 29.05
CA LYS A 38 -24.82 -23.38 27.89
C LYS A 38 -25.15 -21.91 27.65
N LYS A 39 -26.44 -21.56 27.68
CA LYS A 39 -26.89 -20.17 27.53
C LYS A 39 -26.25 -19.26 28.57
N ARG A 40 -26.18 -19.70 29.84
CA ARG A 40 -25.59 -18.95 30.95
C ARG A 40 -24.07 -18.82 30.84
N CYS A 41 -23.36 -19.85 30.37
CA CYS A 41 -21.95 -19.74 30.01
C CYS A 41 -21.70 -18.66 28.95
N TYR A 42 -22.51 -18.62 27.88
CA TYR A 42 -22.42 -17.54 26.88
C TYR A 42 -22.83 -16.16 27.41
N GLU A 43 -23.63 -16.06 28.48
CA GLU A 43 -23.87 -14.80 29.18
C GLU A 43 -22.63 -14.34 29.96
N PHE A 44 -21.98 -15.22 30.72
CA PHE A 44 -20.71 -14.91 31.38
C PHE A 44 -19.61 -14.54 30.39
N LEU A 45 -19.53 -15.22 29.25
CA LEU A 45 -18.58 -14.87 28.19
C LEU A 45 -18.80 -13.42 27.72
N ARG A 46 -20.05 -13.00 27.50
CA ARG A 46 -20.38 -11.63 27.09
C ARG A 46 -20.12 -10.59 28.19
N GLN A 47 -20.28 -10.95 29.46
CA GLN A 47 -20.01 -10.06 30.61
C GLN A 47 -18.49 -9.83 30.78
N THR A 48 -17.73 -10.92 30.89
CA THR A 48 -16.27 -10.89 31.16
C THR A 48 -15.46 -10.45 29.92
N SER A 49 -15.85 -10.91 28.72
CA SER A 49 -15.02 -10.89 27.50
C SER A 49 -15.51 -9.93 26.41
N ARG A 50 -16.07 -8.78 26.79
CA ARG A 50 -16.64 -7.68 25.95
C ARG A 50 -16.53 -7.80 24.41
N SER A 51 -15.33 -7.63 23.86
CA SER A 51 -15.09 -7.61 22.40
C SER A 51 -14.81 -9.00 21.81
N PHE A 52 -14.24 -9.89 22.61
CA PHE A 52 -13.67 -11.17 22.19
C PHE A 52 -14.69 -12.31 22.27
N ALA A 53 -15.68 -12.20 23.16
CA ALA A 53 -16.89 -13.04 23.18
C ALA A 53 -17.55 -13.17 21.79
N ALA A 54 -17.60 -12.07 21.03
CA ALA A 54 -18.18 -12.05 19.69
C ALA A 54 -17.29 -12.70 18.62
N VAL A 55 -15.98 -12.82 18.86
CA VAL A 55 -15.06 -13.57 18.01
C VAL A 55 -15.15 -15.06 18.33
N ILE A 56 -15.21 -15.43 19.62
CA ILE A 56 -15.44 -16.82 20.06
C ILE A 56 -16.76 -17.37 19.52
N GLN A 57 -17.85 -16.59 19.52
CA GLN A 57 -19.14 -17.01 18.97
C GLN A 57 -19.13 -17.24 17.44
N GLU A 58 -18.11 -16.77 16.70
CA GLU A 58 -17.94 -17.00 15.26
C GLU A 58 -17.07 -18.22 14.93
N VAL A 59 -16.52 -18.91 15.93
CA VAL A 59 -15.71 -20.13 15.72
C VAL A 59 -16.60 -21.34 15.35
N HIS A 60 -16.05 -22.23 14.53
CA HIS A 60 -16.65 -23.51 14.12
C HIS A 60 -17.20 -24.30 15.32
N GLU A 61 -18.38 -24.90 15.17
CA GLU A 61 -19.18 -25.37 16.30
C GLU A 61 -18.54 -26.46 17.16
N ASP A 62 -17.81 -27.40 16.55
CA ASP A 62 -16.99 -28.41 17.24
C ASP A 62 -15.96 -27.84 18.22
N LEU A 63 -15.45 -26.63 17.97
CA LEU A 63 -14.46 -25.93 18.81
C LEU A 63 -15.10 -24.91 19.76
N ARG A 64 -16.17 -24.27 19.29
CA ARG A 64 -16.76 -23.05 19.86
C ARG A 64 -17.14 -23.18 21.33
N ASP A 65 -17.78 -24.28 21.71
CA ASP A 65 -18.18 -24.56 23.10
C ASP A 65 -16.94 -24.87 23.96
N GLY A 66 -15.99 -25.66 23.44
CA GLY A 66 -14.73 -25.97 24.12
C GLY A 66 -13.91 -24.72 24.44
N ILE A 67 -13.76 -23.80 23.48
CA ILE A 67 -13.06 -22.52 23.67
C ILE A 67 -13.82 -21.60 24.64
N CYS A 68 -15.15 -21.57 24.58
CA CYS A 68 -15.99 -20.82 25.52
C CYS A 68 -15.76 -21.27 26.96
N ILE A 69 -15.85 -22.57 27.22
CA ILE A 69 -15.67 -23.15 28.55
C ILE A 69 -14.21 -23.05 29.02
N PHE A 70 -13.23 -23.28 28.14
CA PHE A 70 -11.81 -23.09 28.46
C PHE A 70 -11.52 -21.65 28.90
N TYR A 71 -12.02 -20.66 28.16
CA TYR A 71 -11.89 -19.24 28.53
C TYR A 71 -12.54 -18.95 29.89
N LEU A 72 -13.73 -19.50 30.18
CA LEU A 72 -14.43 -19.26 31.45
C LEU A 72 -13.72 -19.93 32.64
N ILE A 73 -13.19 -21.15 32.45
CA ILE A 73 -12.40 -21.84 33.49
C ILE A 73 -11.16 -21.02 33.84
N LEU A 74 -10.41 -20.57 32.83
CA LEU A 74 -9.23 -19.74 33.06
C LEU A 74 -9.60 -18.38 33.67
N ARG A 75 -10.68 -17.72 33.20
CA ARG A 75 -11.17 -16.44 33.78
C ARG A 75 -11.58 -16.58 35.25
N GLY A 76 -12.15 -17.72 35.66
CA GLY A 76 -12.42 -18.01 37.07
C GLY A 76 -11.15 -18.10 37.91
N MET A 77 -10.15 -18.82 37.43
CA MET A 77 -8.84 -18.94 38.09
C MET A 77 -8.09 -17.59 38.15
N ASP A 78 -8.10 -16.82 37.06
CA ASP A 78 -7.57 -15.45 36.96
C ASP A 78 -8.19 -14.52 38.02
N THR A 79 -9.52 -14.63 38.22
CA THR A 79 -10.26 -13.86 39.24
C THR A 79 -9.90 -14.26 40.67
N ILE A 80 -9.32 -15.44 40.90
CA ILE A 80 -8.78 -15.86 42.21
C ILE A 80 -7.32 -15.41 42.38
N GLU A 81 -6.58 -15.24 41.29
CA GLU A 81 -5.19 -14.75 41.28
C GLU A 81 -5.15 -13.24 41.55
N ASP A 82 -5.92 -12.44 40.81
CA ASP A 82 -6.00 -10.97 40.93
C ASP A 82 -6.58 -10.50 42.29
N ASP A 83 -7.47 -11.29 42.92
CA ASP A 83 -8.21 -10.87 44.12
C ASP A 83 -7.30 -10.76 45.36
N MET A 84 -6.85 -9.54 45.63
CA MET A 84 -5.96 -9.20 46.75
C MET A 84 -6.63 -9.33 48.14
N THR A 85 -7.92 -9.66 48.23
CA THR A 85 -8.61 -9.90 49.51
C THR A 85 -8.47 -11.34 50.03
N ILE A 86 -8.11 -12.29 49.16
CA ILE A 86 -7.91 -13.70 49.53
C ILE A 86 -6.49 -13.90 50.12
N PRO A 87 -6.36 -14.35 51.39
CA PRO A 87 -5.05 -14.63 52.00
C PRO A 87 -4.25 -15.69 51.23
N ILE A 88 -2.92 -15.56 51.19
CA ILE A 88 -2.05 -16.46 50.41
C ILE A 88 -2.16 -17.92 50.85
N GLU A 89 -2.43 -18.16 52.13
CA GLU A 89 -2.64 -19.48 52.74
C GLU A 89 -3.90 -20.18 52.21
N LYS A 90 -4.88 -19.41 51.69
CA LYS A 90 -6.05 -19.93 50.97
C LYS A 90 -5.83 -19.95 49.46
N LYS A 91 -5.25 -18.88 48.90
CA LYS A 91 -5.04 -18.69 47.46
C LYS A 91 -4.12 -19.75 46.87
N GLU A 92 -3.00 -20.05 47.53
CA GLU A 92 -1.95 -20.94 47.00
C GLU A 92 -2.43 -22.40 46.85
N PRO A 93 -3.08 -23.05 47.84
CA PRO A 93 -3.67 -24.37 47.64
C PRO A 93 -4.84 -24.38 46.65
N LEU A 94 -5.64 -23.31 46.62
CA LEU A 94 -6.81 -23.18 45.73
C LEU A 94 -6.40 -23.14 44.26
N LEU A 95 -5.41 -22.31 43.90
CA LEU A 95 -4.89 -22.20 42.54
C LEU A 95 -4.25 -23.53 42.06
N ARG A 96 -3.40 -24.17 42.89
CA ARG A 96 -2.80 -25.46 42.53
C ARG A 96 -3.85 -26.55 42.31
N ASN A 97 -4.92 -26.58 43.11
CA ASN A 97 -5.95 -27.60 43.05
C ASN A 97 -7.10 -27.29 42.06
N PHE A 98 -7.11 -26.11 41.42
CA PHE A 98 -8.22 -25.66 40.57
C PHE A 98 -8.56 -26.66 39.44
N HIS A 99 -7.54 -27.30 38.87
CA HIS A 99 -7.67 -28.36 37.86
C HIS A 99 -8.44 -29.62 38.32
N ASN A 100 -8.56 -29.87 39.63
CA ASN A 100 -9.42 -30.92 40.18
C ASN A 100 -10.81 -30.39 40.55
N LEU A 101 -10.91 -29.11 40.93
CA LEU A 101 -12.17 -28.47 41.27
C LEU A 101 -13.10 -28.34 40.06
N ILE A 102 -12.56 -28.17 38.84
CA ILE A 102 -13.37 -28.19 37.60
C ILE A 102 -14.05 -29.53 37.30
N PHE A 103 -13.66 -30.64 37.95
CA PHE A 103 -14.39 -31.92 37.88
C PHE A 103 -15.39 -32.12 39.03
N LYS A 104 -15.39 -31.23 40.04
CA LYS A 104 -16.27 -31.33 41.21
C LYS A 104 -17.61 -30.66 40.92
N LYS A 105 -18.57 -31.42 40.37
CA LYS A 105 -19.95 -30.96 40.14
C LYS A 105 -20.52 -30.24 41.36
N GLY A 106 -21.12 -29.06 41.15
CA GLY A 106 -21.66 -28.21 42.20
C GLY A 106 -20.62 -27.41 43.00
N TRP A 107 -19.37 -27.29 42.52
CA TRP A 107 -18.38 -26.40 43.14
C TRP A 107 -18.54 -24.95 42.67
N THR A 108 -18.61 -24.04 43.64
CA THR A 108 -18.60 -22.57 43.46
C THR A 108 -17.69 -21.94 44.51
N TYR A 109 -17.37 -20.65 44.37
CA TYR A 109 -16.52 -19.91 45.30
C TYR A 109 -17.13 -18.57 45.69
N THR A 110 -17.45 -18.43 46.99
CA THR A 110 -18.13 -17.25 47.55
C THR A 110 -17.20 -16.29 48.30
N GLU A 111 -15.97 -16.73 48.62
CA GLU A 111 -15.02 -16.03 49.49
C GLU A 111 -14.13 -15.00 48.77
N SER A 112 -14.41 -14.67 47.51
CA SER A 112 -13.74 -13.56 46.82
C SER A 112 -14.17 -12.19 47.38
N GLY A 113 -13.50 -11.12 46.96
CA GLY A 113 -13.86 -9.75 47.29
C GLY A 113 -15.24 -9.34 46.75
N PRO A 114 -16.00 -8.48 47.45
CA PRO A 114 -17.32 -8.02 46.99
C PRO A 114 -17.23 -7.07 45.78
N ASN A 115 -16.06 -6.44 45.58
CA ASN A 115 -15.80 -5.51 44.49
C ASN A 115 -15.22 -6.19 43.24
N GLU A 116 -14.94 -7.51 43.29
CA GLU A 116 -14.28 -8.20 42.19
C GLU A 116 -15.12 -8.21 40.92
N LYS A 117 -14.53 -7.68 39.84
CA LYS A 117 -15.24 -7.33 38.61
C LYS A 117 -16.01 -8.51 38.00
N ASP A 118 -15.41 -9.69 38.03
CA ASP A 118 -15.97 -10.92 37.44
C ASP A 118 -16.49 -11.91 38.50
N ARG A 119 -16.67 -11.46 39.75
CA ARG A 119 -17.15 -12.26 40.91
C ARG A 119 -18.31 -13.19 40.58
N GLN A 120 -19.28 -12.75 39.79
CA GLN A 120 -20.48 -13.54 39.49
C GLN A 120 -20.18 -14.89 38.83
N LEU A 121 -19.10 -14.97 38.05
CA LEU A 121 -18.63 -16.22 37.45
C LEU A 121 -18.21 -17.26 38.50
N LEU A 122 -17.63 -16.83 39.62
CA LEU A 122 -17.23 -17.71 40.72
C LEU A 122 -18.42 -18.17 41.57
N LEU A 123 -19.46 -17.33 41.70
CA LEU A 123 -20.68 -17.64 42.44
C LEU A 123 -21.57 -18.69 41.75
N GLU A 124 -21.52 -18.77 40.42
CA GLU A 124 -22.28 -19.70 39.56
C GLU A 124 -21.33 -20.59 38.72
N PHE A 125 -20.15 -20.91 39.27
CA PHE A 125 -19.11 -21.65 38.54
C PHE A 125 -19.48 -23.12 38.28
N ASP A 126 -20.44 -23.66 39.04
CA ASP A 126 -21.03 -24.98 38.84
C ASP A 126 -21.69 -25.11 37.45
N VAL A 127 -22.21 -24.01 36.91
CA VAL A 127 -22.77 -23.94 35.56
C VAL A 127 -21.68 -24.17 34.48
N VAL A 128 -20.47 -23.66 34.72
CA VAL A 128 -19.30 -23.86 33.83
C VAL A 128 -18.78 -25.30 33.96
N ILE A 129 -18.80 -25.86 35.17
CA ILE A 129 -18.44 -27.26 35.42
C ILE A 129 -19.40 -28.23 34.71
N ASP A 130 -20.71 -27.96 34.72
CA ASP A 130 -21.69 -28.83 34.07
C ASP A 130 -21.51 -28.88 32.54
N GLU A 131 -21.24 -27.74 31.88
CA GLU A 131 -20.93 -27.72 30.45
C GLU A 131 -19.51 -28.26 30.16
N PHE A 132 -18.52 -28.05 31.04
CA PHE A 132 -17.19 -28.68 30.95
C PHE A 132 -17.28 -30.21 30.97
N LEU A 133 -18.08 -30.78 31.86
CA LEU A 133 -18.29 -32.22 31.95
C LEU A 133 -19.02 -32.78 30.71
N CYS A 134 -19.75 -31.97 29.96
CA CYS A 134 -20.35 -32.34 28.67
C CYS A 134 -19.37 -32.35 27.48
N LEU A 135 -18.15 -31.82 27.60
CA LEU A 135 -17.17 -31.79 26.49
C LEU A 135 -16.58 -33.18 26.17
N LYS A 136 -16.08 -33.32 24.94
CA LYS A 136 -15.24 -34.44 24.47
C LYS A 136 -14.09 -34.68 25.46
N LYS A 137 -13.73 -35.95 25.73
CA LYS A 137 -12.77 -36.30 26.82
C LYS A 137 -11.43 -35.60 26.62
N GLU A 138 -10.98 -35.59 25.39
CA GLU A 138 -9.70 -35.07 24.92
C GLU A 138 -9.62 -33.54 25.17
N PHE A 139 -10.73 -32.81 24.93
CA PHE A 139 -10.84 -31.39 25.27
C PHE A 139 -10.75 -31.17 26.79
N ARG A 140 -11.43 -32.03 27.59
CA ARG A 140 -11.38 -31.92 29.07
C ARG A 140 -9.97 -32.17 29.60
N ASP A 141 -9.24 -33.14 29.03
CA ASP A 141 -7.85 -33.45 29.41
C ASP A 141 -6.93 -32.25 29.13
N ILE A 142 -7.02 -31.64 27.94
CA ILE A 142 -6.21 -30.47 27.52
C ILE A 142 -6.51 -29.25 28.41
N ILE A 143 -7.78 -28.98 28.67
CA ILE A 143 -8.21 -27.88 29.55
C ILE A 143 -7.69 -28.12 30.97
N ALA A 144 -7.81 -29.33 31.51
CA ALA A 144 -7.37 -29.67 32.87
C ALA A 144 -5.85 -29.60 33.03
N ASP A 145 -5.07 -30.12 32.08
CA ASP A 145 -3.61 -30.01 32.09
C ASP A 145 -3.14 -28.56 31.97
N THR A 146 -3.76 -27.77 31.09
CA THR A 146 -3.43 -26.34 30.96
C THR A 146 -3.76 -25.59 32.24
N THR A 147 -4.97 -25.78 32.80
CA THR A 147 -5.39 -25.22 34.09
C THR A 147 -4.45 -25.61 35.22
N LYS A 148 -3.96 -26.86 35.25
CA LYS A 148 -2.99 -27.36 36.23
C LYS A 148 -1.64 -26.65 36.11
N LYS A 149 -1.12 -26.48 34.90
CA LYS A 149 0.17 -25.82 34.65
C LYS A 149 0.09 -24.32 35.00
N MET A 150 -0.97 -23.64 34.55
CA MET A 150 -1.22 -22.23 34.84
C MET A 150 -1.41 -21.98 36.35
N GLY A 151 -2.30 -22.75 37.00
CA GLY A 151 -2.58 -22.61 38.43
C GLY A 151 -1.39 -22.88 39.34
N ASN A 152 -0.44 -23.74 38.93
CA ASN A 152 0.83 -23.89 39.65
C ASN A 152 1.75 -22.68 39.48
N GLY A 153 1.93 -22.16 38.25
CA GLY A 153 2.76 -20.96 38.05
C GLY A 153 2.20 -19.71 38.73
N MET A 154 0.88 -19.52 38.69
CA MET A 154 0.17 -18.49 39.45
C MET A 154 0.39 -18.64 40.97
N ALA A 155 0.25 -19.86 41.50
CA ALA A 155 0.52 -20.17 42.90
C ALA A 155 1.98 -19.93 43.31
N ASP A 156 2.95 -20.23 42.45
CA ASP A 156 4.38 -19.98 42.69
C ASP A 156 4.67 -18.47 42.77
N TYR A 157 4.09 -17.67 41.86
CA TYR A 157 4.31 -16.21 41.87
C TYR A 157 3.57 -15.48 42.99
N ALA A 158 2.34 -15.88 43.34
CA ALA A 158 1.62 -15.29 44.46
C ALA A 158 2.36 -15.49 45.80
N LYS A 159 3.13 -16.58 45.93
CA LYS A 159 3.89 -16.97 47.12
C LYS A 159 5.25 -16.26 47.24
N ASP A 160 5.77 -15.66 46.16
CA ASP A 160 7.09 -15.02 46.15
C ASP A 160 7.08 -13.68 46.90
N THR A 161 7.53 -13.71 48.17
CA THR A 161 7.67 -12.54 49.04
C THR A 161 8.69 -11.50 48.55
N VAL A 162 9.61 -11.86 47.64
CA VAL A 162 10.57 -10.93 47.04
C VAL A 162 9.92 -10.20 45.85
N ARG A 163 9.25 -10.94 44.96
CA ARG A 163 8.41 -10.35 43.89
C ARG A 163 7.31 -9.46 44.45
N ASN A 164 6.61 -9.88 45.50
CA ASN A 164 5.56 -9.09 46.16
C ASN A 164 6.10 -7.78 46.80
N LYS A 165 7.42 -7.63 46.94
CA LYS A 165 8.07 -6.41 47.46
C LYS A 165 8.75 -5.56 46.38
N TYR A 166 9.22 -6.17 45.28
CA TYR A 166 10.06 -5.48 44.27
C TYR A 166 9.55 -5.56 42.82
N GLY A 167 8.46 -6.29 42.57
CA GLY A 167 7.96 -6.59 41.23
C GLY A 167 8.71 -7.75 40.56
N ILE A 168 8.48 -7.94 39.27
CA ILE A 168 9.23 -8.91 38.46
C ILE A 168 10.70 -8.46 38.35
N MET A 169 11.64 -9.39 38.50
CA MET A 169 13.06 -9.06 38.68
C MET A 169 13.83 -9.06 37.35
N THR A 170 13.92 -10.20 36.65
CA THR A 170 14.65 -10.33 35.38
C THR A 170 13.72 -10.41 34.17
N ILE A 171 14.26 -10.23 32.97
CA ILE A 171 13.56 -10.48 31.70
C ILE A 171 13.15 -11.96 31.61
N LYS A 172 13.97 -12.89 32.10
CA LYS A 172 13.61 -14.32 32.16
C LYS A 172 12.41 -14.57 33.07
N ASP A 173 12.31 -13.88 34.21
CA ASP A 173 11.14 -13.98 35.10
C ASP A 173 9.88 -13.40 34.46
N PHE A 174 10.03 -12.37 33.62
CA PHE A 174 8.95 -11.75 32.85
C PHE A 174 8.45 -12.68 31.73
N ASP A 175 9.35 -13.31 30.98
CA ASP A 175 9.02 -14.32 29.97
C ASP A 175 8.34 -15.54 30.61
N THR A 176 8.86 -16.00 31.76
CA THR A 176 8.30 -17.12 32.53
C THR A 176 6.91 -16.78 33.08
N TYR A 177 6.69 -15.55 33.56
CA TYR A 177 5.37 -15.10 33.98
C TYR A 177 4.38 -15.06 32.80
N CYS A 178 4.78 -14.50 31.67
CA CYS A 178 3.95 -14.47 30.46
C CYS A 178 3.66 -15.88 29.92
N TYR A 179 4.60 -16.82 30.03
CA TYR A 179 4.36 -18.24 29.72
C TYR A 179 3.23 -18.81 30.58
N TYR A 180 3.29 -18.62 31.91
CA TYR A 180 2.30 -19.19 32.81
C TYR A 180 0.91 -18.56 32.70
N VAL A 181 0.77 -17.26 32.40
CA VAL A 181 -0.55 -16.60 32.33
C VAL A 181 -1.14 -16.49 30.92
N ALA A 182 -0.32 -16.63 29.86
CA ALA A 182 -0.78 -16.47 28.47
C ALA A 182 -0.16 -17.45 27.46
N GLY A 183 1.11 -17.80 27.57
CA GLY A 183 1.77 -18.78 26.69
C GLY A 183 1.10 -20.15 26.72
N LEU A 184 0.81 -20.64 27.93
CA LEU A 184 0.01 -21.85 28.17
C LEU A 184 -1.40 -21.78 27.59
N VAL A 185 -2.01 -20.59 27.53
CA VAL A 185 -3.34 -20.40 26.89
C VAL A 185 -3.23 -20.61 25.38
N GLY A 186 -2.17 -20.10 24.75
CA GLY A 186 -1.87 -20.36 23.34
C GLY A 186 -1.65 -21.85 23.06
N ILE A 187 -0.85 -22.52 23.88
CA ILE A 187 -0.58 -23.96 23.78
C ILE A 187 -1.88 -24.78 23.94
N GLY A 188 -2.70 -24.49 24.95
CA GLY A 188 -3.97 -25.16 25.19
C GLY A 188 -4.99 -24.95 24.04
N LEU A 189 -5.04 -23.74 23.47
CA LEU A 189 -5.84 -23.47 22.27
C LEU A 189 -5.34 -24.28 21.07
N THR A 190 -4.02 -24.35 20.85
CA THR A 190 -3.40 -25.15 19.78
C THR A 190 -3.79 -26.63 19.89
N GLY A 191 -3.72 -27.19 21.11
CA GLY A 191 -4.12 -28.57 21.38
C GLY A 191 -5.61 -28.82 21.09
N LEU A 192 -6.50 -27.89 21.47
CA LEU A 192 -7.92 -27.97 21.11
C LEU A 192 -8.13 -27.94 19.59
N PHE A 193 -7.41 -27.08 18.86
CA PHE A 193 -7.49 -27.00 17.39
C PHE A 193 -7.09 -28.31 16.71
N ALA A 194 -5.92 -28.86 17.04
CA ALA A 194 -5.46 -30.14 16.49
C ALA A 194 -6.43 -31.29 16.85
N THR A 195 -6.87 -31.36 18.10
CA THR A 195 -7.82 -32.38 18.59
C THR A 195 -9.20 -32.30 17.94
N SER A 196 -9.60 -31.13 17.43
CA SER A 196 -10.86 -30.98 16.69
C SER A 196 -10.83 -31.59 15.28
N GLY A 197 -9.65 -31.87 14.73
CA GLY A 197 -9.48 -32.32 13.34
C GLY A 197 -9.66 -31.23 12.27
N LEU A 198 -9.84 -29.96 12.68
CA LEU A 198 -9.97 -28.81 11.78
C LEU A 198 -8.61 -28.22 11.36
N GLU A 199 -7.58 -28.41 12.19
CA GLU A 199 -6.19 -28.03 11.91
C GLU A 199 -5.30 -29.29 11.73
N ASP A 200 -4.06 -29.08 11.31
CA ASP A 200 -3.12 -30.18 11.10
C ASP A 200 -2.80 -30.95 12.40
N PRO A 201 -2.82 -32.30 12.40
CA PRO A 201 -2.37 -33.09 13.55
C PRO A 201 -0.94 -32.80 13.99
N GLU A 202 -0.05 -32.34 13.11
CA GLU A 202 1.32 -31.98 13.49
C GLU A 202 1.46 -30.53 14.01
N PHE A 203 0.36 -29.77 14.10
CA PHE A 203 0.39 -28.35 14.45
C PHE A 203 0.83 -28.10 15.91
N ASP A 204 0.41 -28.97 16.84
CA ASP A 204 0.69 -28.87 18.28
C ASP A 204 2.17 -29.07 18.65
N ASN A 205 2.95 -29.79 17.82
CA ASN A 205 4.40 -29.94 17.97
C ASN A 205 5.16 -28.60 18.02
N ASN A 206 4.55 -27.51 17.56
CA ASN A 206 5.17 -26.18 17.47
C ASN A 206 4.90 -25.32 18.72
N ILE A 207 5.12 -25.91 19.90
CA ILE A 207 4.83 -25.33 21.23
C ILE A 207 5.44 -23.93 21.39
N GLU A 208 6.63 -23.67 20.84
CA GLU A 208 7.29 -22.36 20.91
C GLU A 208 6.52 -21.26 20.17
N LEU A 209 5.94 -21.55 18.99
CA LEU A 209 5.12 -20.61 18.24
C LEU A 209 3.79 -20.31 18.96
N ALA A 210 3.17 -21.36 19.52
CA ALA A 210 1.96 -21.24 20.33
C ALA A 210 2.20 -20.41 21.61
N ASN A 211 3.38 -20.57 22.22
CA ASN A 211 3.83 -19.77 23.36
C ASN A 211 4.03 -18.30 22.97
N SER A 212 4.76 -18.01 21.88
CA SER A 212 5.01 -16.64 21.41
C SER A 212 3.70 -15.89 21.07
N MET A 213 2.69 -16.58 20.52
CA MET A 213 1.34 -16.03 20.34
C MET A 213 0.72 -15.51 21.65
N GLY A 214 0.92 -16.22 22.77
CA GLY A 214 0.46 -15.78 24.09
C GLY A 214 1.32 -14.66 24.69
N LEU A 215 2.66 -14.80 24.61
CA LEU A 215 3.61 -13.82 25.12
C LEU A 215 3.43 -12.44 24.47
N PHE A 216 3.23 -12.36 23.15
CA PHE A 216 3.04 -11.08 22.47
C PHE A 216 1.83 -10.31 23.02
N LEU A 217 0.67 -10.98 23.12
CA LEU A 217 -0.56 -10.36 23.64
C LEU A 217 -0.37 -9.87 25.08
N GLN A 218 0.26 -10.68 25.94
CA GLN A 218 0.42 -10.35 27.35
C GLN A 218 1.43 -9.23 27.59
N LYS A 219 2.57 -9.24 26.88
CA LYS A 219 3.54 -8.15 26.93
C LYS A 219 2.95 -6.83 26.43
N VAL A 220 2.15 -6.87 25.35
CA VAL A 220 1.44 -5.68 24.84
C VAL A 220 0.40 -5.16 25.85
N ASN A 221 -0.29 -6.03 26.59
CA ASN A 221 -1.19 -5.63 27.67
C ASN A 221 -0.42 -4.93 28.80
N ILE A 222 0.61 -5.58 29.35
CA ILE A 222 1.45 -5.04 30.44
C ILE A 222 2.16 -3.73 30.04
N THR A 223 2.52 -3.58 28.77
CA THR A 223 3.07 -2.32 28.23
C THR A 223 2.05 -1.18 28.29
N ARG A 224 0.80 -1.46 27.90
CA ARG A 224 -0.30 -0.48 27.79
C ARG A 224 -0.87 -0.08 29.15
N ASP A 225 -1.05 -1.06 30.03
CA ASP A 225 -1.84 -0.92 31.26
C ASP A 225 -0.99 -0.57 32.50
N TYR A 226 0.30 -0.28 32.33
CA TYR A 226 1.26 0.23 33.33
C TYR A 226 0.62 1.12 34.42
N LEU A 227 -0.19 2.11 34.04
CA LEU A 227 -0.79 3.07 34.97
C LEU A 227 -1.97 2.50 35.78
N VAL A 228 -2.64 1.47 35.26
CA VAL A 228 -3.67 0.71 35.99
C VAL A 228 -2.98 -0.20 37.00
N ASP A 229 -1.97 -0.96 36.55
CA ASP A 229 -1.23 -1.88 37.43
C ASP A 229 -0.58 -1.13 38.61
N ASP A 230 0.07 0.02 38.35
CA ASP A 230 0.64 0.90 39.38
C ASP A 230 -0.43 1.48 40.35
N GLN A 231 -1.66 1.71 39.90
CA GLN A 231 -2.78 2.14 40.75
C GLN A 231 -3.31 0.99 41.62
N ASP A 232 -3.31 -0.24 41.10
CA ASP A 232 -3.67 -1.46 41.82
C ASP A 232 -2.52 -1.98 42.73
N GLY A 233 -1.36 -1.32 42.70
CA GLY A 233 -0.15 -1.72 43.45
C GLY A 233 0.67 -2.86 42.81
N ARG A 234 0.30 -3.30 41.60
CA ARG A 234 0.91 -4.41 40.85
C ARG A 234 2.12 -3.91 40.04
N LYS A 235 3.24 -4.65 40.06
CA LYS A 235 4.52 -4.27 39.39
C LYS A 235 5.03 -5.34 38.42
N PHE A 236 4.49 -5.35 37.21
CA PHE A 236 4.82 -6.35 36.17
C PHE A 236 5.99 -6.00 35.25
N TRP A 237 6.42 -4.74 35.18
CA TRP A 237 7.60 -4.37 34.36
C TRP A 237 8.88 -4.89 35.05
N PRO A 238 9.76 -5.65 34.37
CA PRO A 238 10.93 -6.26 34.99
C PRO A 238 11.97 -5.22 35.43
N LYS A 239 12.49 -5.40 36.65
CA LYS A 239 13.49 -4.51 37.27
C LYS A 239 14.76 -4.38 36.44
N GLU A 240 15.23 -5.47 35.84
CA GLU A 240 16.35 -5.49 34.89
C GLU A 240 16.19 -4.50 33.73
N ILE A 241 14.96 -4.15 33.35
CA ILE A 241 14.68 -3.10 32.38
C ILE A 241 14.56 -1.74 33.07
N TRP A 242 13.61 -1.54 34.00
CA TRP A 242 13.32 -0.18 34.48
C TRP A 242 14.43 0.42 35.35
N SER A 243 15.24 -0.39 36.05
CA SER A 243 16.33 0.12 36.89
C SER A 243 17.55 0.62 36.09
N LYS A 244 17.52 0.54 34.76
CA LYS A 244 18.42 1.28 33.85
C LYS A 244 18.05 2.77 33.75
N TYR A 245 16.82 3.14 34.16
CA TYR A 245 16.17 4.41 33.82
C TYR A 245 15.66 5.20 35.04
N THR A 246 15.20 4.54 36.12
CA THR A 246 14.77 5.17 37.39
C THR A 246 15.11 4.30 38.61
N ASN A 247 15.02 4.85 39.83
CA ASN A 247 15.33 4.12 41.07
C ASN A 247 14.12 3.32 41.61
N ASP A 248 12.90 3.75 41.31
CA ASP A 248 11.68 2.94 41.40
C ASP A 248 10.86 3.04 40.11
N LEU A 249 10.07 2.00 39.81
CA LEU A 249 9.19 1.93 38.66
C LEU A 249 8.18 3.10 38.60
N SER A 250 7.61 3.50 39.74
CA SER A 250 6.59 4.56 39.80
C SER A 250 7.12 5.94 39.36
N GLU A 251 8.44 6.13 39.37
CA GLU A 251 9.08 7.38 39.00
C GLU A 251 8.99 7.70 37.50
N LEU A 252 8.65 6.73 36.63
CA LEU A 252 8.45 6.95 35.19
C LEU A 252 7.25 7.87 34.90
N LYS A 253 6.34 8.06 35.87
CA LYS A 253 5.23 9.04 35.81
C LYS A 253 5.68 10.49 35.98
N LYS A 254 6.85 10.73 36.56
CA LYS A 254 7.33 12.07 36.94
C LYS A 254 7.79 12.87 35.71
N PRO A 255 7.39 14.14 35.53
CA PRO A 255 7.77 14.95 34.35
C PRO A 255 9.29 15.06 34.12
N GLU A 256 10.08 15.14 35.20
CA GLU A 256 11.54 15.20 35.16
C GLU A 256 12.19 13.93 34.55
N ASN A 257 11.51 12.78 34.64
CA ASN A 257 11.97 11.50 34.09
C ASN A 257 11.47 11.23 32.66
N ALA A 258 10.84 12.21 31.99
CA ALA A 258 10.17 12.03 30.71
C ALA A 258 10.98 11.24 29.65
N THR A 259 12.24 11.60 29.41
CA THR A 259 13.11 10.92 28.43
C THR A 259 13.44 9.48 28.85
N ASN A 260 13.72 9.28 30.14
CA ASN A 260 14.00 7.95 30.71
C ASN A 260 12.77 7.05 30.64
N ALA A 261 11.57 7.59 30.85
CA ALA A 261 10.30 6.89 30.70
C ALA A 261 10.05 6.42 29.26
N LEU A 262 10.34 7.24 28.25
CA LEU A 262 10.26 6.80 26.84
C LEU A 262 11.29 5.73 26.50
N ASN A 263 12.54 5.88 26.95
CA ASN A 263 13.61 4.91 26.67
C ASN A 263 13.33 3.56 27.36
N CYS A 264 12.75 3.57 28.57
CA CYS A 264 12.28 2.37 29.26
C CYS A 264 11.10 1.71 28.52
N LEU A 265 10.13 2.50 28.06
CA LEU A 265 9.00 2.02 27.26
C LEU A 265 9.48 1.38 25.95
N SER A 266 10.53 1.93 25.31
CA SER A 266 11.16 1.33 24.14
C SER A 266 11.82 -0.03 24.41
N ASP A 267 12.48 -0.23 25.56
CA ASP A 267 13.10 -1.51 25.94
C ASP A 267 12.04 -2.60 26.22
N ILE A 268 10.94 -2.22 26.89
CA ILE A 268 9.76 -3.10 27.08
C ILE A 268 9.13 -3.47 25.73
N ILE A 269 8.95 -2.49 24.83
CA ILE A 269 8.35 -2.70 23.51
C ILE A 269 9.24 -3.58 22.61
N LEU A 270 10.56 -3.43 22.69
CA LEU A 270 11.52 -4.31 22.01
C LEU A 270 11.33 -5.77 22.41
N ASN A 271 11.18 -6.06 23.71
CA ASN A 271 10.96 -7.42 24.22
C ASN A 271 9.58 -7.99 23.84
N ALA A 272 8.61 -7.15 23.45
CA ALA A 272 7.37 -7.60 22.80
C ALA A 272 7.57 -7.88 21.30
N LEU A 273 8.21 -6.96 20.56
CA LEU A 273 8.42 -7.05 19.10
C LEU A 273 9.10 -8.35 18.66
N GLN A 274 9.99 -8.91 19.49
CA GLN A 274 10.70 -10.16 19.22
C GLN A 274 9.78 -11.36 18.96
N HIS A 275 8.54 -11.38 19.46
CA HIS A 275 7.59 -12.48 19.24
C HIS A 275 6.77 -12.37 17.94
N VAL A 276 6.85 -11.24 17.23
CA VAL A 276 6.01 -10.99 16.04
C VAL A 276 6.28 -11.96 14.88
N PRO A 277 7.54 -12.29 14.52
CA PRO A 277 7.81 -13.27 13.47
C PRO A 277 7.22 -14.66 13.79
N ASP A 278 7.26 -15.08 15.05
CA ASP A 278 6.66 -16.34 15.50
C ASP A 278 5.13 -16.29 15.39
N CYS A 279 4.49 -15.20 15.83
CA CYS A 279 3.05 -15.02 15.73
C CYS A 279 2.58 -15.10 14.27
N LEU A 280 3.31 -14.45 13.36
CA LEU A 280 3.05 -14.50 11.92
C LEU A 280 3.27 -15.92 11.36
N THR A 281 4.32 -16.63 11.79
CA THR A 281 4.61 -18.03 11.41
C THR A 281 3.58 -19.03 11.95
N TYR A 282 2.98 -18.77 13.13
CA TYR A 282 1.87 -19.54 13.66
C TYR A 282 0.62 -19.33 12.79
N MET A 283 0.25 -18.07 12.54
CA MET A 283 -0.95 -17.71 11.78
C MET A 283 -0.87 -18.13 10.31
N SER A 284 0.32 -18.24 9.71
CA SER A 284 0.47 -18.69 8.32
C SER A 284 0.24 -20.19 8.10
N ARG A 285 0.15 -20.97 9.18
CA ARG A 285 -0.07 -22.44 9.15
C ARG A 285 -1.52 -22.86 9.41
N LEU A 286 -2.35 -21.95 9.92
CA LEU A 286 -3.77 -22.19 10.19
C LEU A 286 -4.54 -22.39 8.87
N LYS A 287 -5.38 -23.42 8.82
CA LYS A 287 -6.16 -23.85 7.65
C LYS A 287 -7.64 -23.53 7.78
N GLU A 288 -8.19 -23.55 8.99
CA GLU A 288 -9.61 -23.27 9.22
C GLU A 288 -9.83 -21.76 9.35
N GLN A 289 -10.79 -21.24 8.59
CA GLN A 289 -11.03 -19.81 8.43
C GLN A 289 -11.51 -19.12 9.72
N THR A 290 -12.32 -19.79 10.55
CA THR A 290 -12.78 -19.22 11.83
C THR A 290 -11.71 -19.28 12.92
N VAL A 291 -10.91 -20.36 12.97
CA VAL A 291 -9.71 -20.46 13.82
C VAL A 291 -8.69 -19.39 13.42
N PHE A 292 -8.42 -19.20 12.12
CA PHE A 292 -7.58 -18.12 11.61
C PHE A 292 -8.07 -16.76 12.10
N ASN A 293 -9.36 -16.43 11.92
CA ASN A 293 -9.93 -15.16 12.36
C ASN A 293 -9.81 -14.96 13.88
N PHE A 294 -10.07 -16.02 14.66
CA PHE A 294 -9.97 -16.03 16.12
C PHE A 294 -8.54 -15.76 16.61
N CYS A 295 -7.53 -16.37 15.98
CA CYS A 295 -6.13 -16.13 16.27
C CYS A 295 -5.64 -14.76 15.76
N ALA A 296 -6.05 -14.34 14.56
CA ALA A 296 -5.55 -13.13 13.91
C ALA A 296 -6.03 -11.82 14.55
N ILE A 297 -7.30 -11.74 14.95
CA ILE A 297 -7.91 -10.51 15.44
C ILE A 297 -7.19 -9.94 16.69
N PRO A 298 -6.87 -10.74 17.73
CA PRO A 298 -6.06 -10.27 18.85
C PRO A 298 -4.67 -9.78 18.43
N GLN A 299 -4.00 -10.52 17.54
CA GLN A 299 -2.62 -10.26 17.13
C GLN A 299 -2.50 -8.93 16.36
N VAL A 300 -3.40 -8.65 15.41
CA VAL A 300 -3.43 -7.35 14.72
C VAL A 300 -3.79 -6.19 15.66
N MET A 301 -4.67 -6.42 16.64
CA MET A 301 -5.01 -5.40 17.64
C MET A 301 -3.85 -5.15 18.60
N ALA A 302 -2.99 -6.14 18.84
CA ALA A 302 -1.81 -6.02 19.69
C ALA A 302 -0.71 -5.19 19.01
N ILE A 303 -0.31 -5.49 17.76
CA ILE A 303 0.68 -4.66 17.03
C ILE A 303 0.18 -3.22 16.78
N ALA A 304 -1.12 -3.06 16.52
CA ALA A 304 -1.76 -1.74 16.41
C ALA A 304 -1.75 -0.98 17.74
N THR A 305 -1.89 -1.66 18.89
CA THR A 305 -1.76 -1.05 20.22
C THR A 305 -0.31 -0.68 20.51
N LEU A 306 0.63 -1.58 20.22
CA LEU A 306 2.06 -1.40 20.42
C LEU A 306 2.59 -0.17 19.67
N SER A 307 2.19 0.01 18.41
CA SER A 307 2.59 1.17 17.60
C SER A 307 2.02 2.51 18.10
N ILE A 308 0.92 2.52 18.85
CA ILE A 308 0.37 3.73 19.49
C ILE A 308 1.06 4.00 20.84
N CYS A 309 1.46 2.96 21.57
CA CYS A 309 2.25 3.07 22.81
C CYS A 309 3.70 3.49 22.54
N PHE A 310 4.29 3.06 21.42
CA PHE A 310 5.69 3.34 21.11
C PHE A 310 6.00 4.84 21.04
N ARG A 311 7.07 5.23 21.76
CA ARG A 311 7.55 6.61 22.01
C ARG A 311 6.44 7.59 22.44
N ASN A 312 5.43 7.12 23.20
CA ASN A 312 4.28 7.92 23.60
C ASN A 312 4.18 8.12 25.13
N HIS A 313 4.34 9.37 25.58
CA HIS A 313 4.19 9.76 26.99
C HIS A 313 2.80 9.51 27.57
N ASP A 314 1.75 9.34 26.76
CA ASP A 314 0.40 9.10 27.25
C ASP A 314 0.28 7.82 28.09
N VAL A 315 1.11 6.79 27.83
CA VAL A 315 1.11 5.53 28.60
C VAL A 315 1.27 5.77 30.10
N PHE A 316 2.08 6.76 30.48
CA PHE A 316 2.33 7.14 31.88
C PHE A 316 1.28 8.10 32.47
N LYS A 317 0.26 8.49 31.69
CA LYS A 317 -0.72 9.54 32.03
C LYS A 317 -2.19 9.12 31.89
N LYS A 318 -2.49 8.17 31.00
CA LYS A 318 -3.83 7.64 30.74
C LYS A 318 -3.73 6.29 30.02
N VAL A 319 -4.74 5.43 30.18
CA VAL A 319 -4.76 4.14 29.46
C VAL A 319 -4.93 4.38 27.95
N VAL A 320 -3.86 4.13 27.18
CA VAL A 320 -3.81 4.29 25.73
C VAL A 320 -4.67 3.21 25.06
N LYS A 321 -5.60 3.59 24.18
CA LYS A 321 -6.57 2.65 23.57
C LYS A 321 -6.78 2.93 22.09
N LEU A 322 -6.91 1.85 21.31
CA LEU A 322 -7.34 1.91 19.91
C LEU A 322 -8.73 2.57 19.80
N ARG A 323 -8.91 3.37 18.75
CA ARG A 323 -10.17 4.04 18.45
C ARG A 323 -11.14 3.01 17.84
N ARG A 324 -12.39 2.97 18.31
CA ARG A 324 -13.36 1.90 17.97
C ARG A 324 -13.56 1.67 16.47
N GLY A 325 -13.55 2.74 15.66
CA GLY A 325 -13.63 2.63 14.19
C GLY A 325 -12.41 1.95 13.57
N GLU A 326 -11.23 2.16 14.15
CA GLU A 326 -9.99 1.49 13.72
C GLU A 326 -10.01 0.01 14.11
N SER A 327 -10.36 -0.33 15.36
CA SER A 327 -10.51 -1.73 15.80
C SER A 327 -11.47 -2.51 14.90
N VAL A 328 -12.55 -1.87 14.45
CA VAL A 328 -13.51 -2.49 13.51
C VAL A 328 -12.93 -2.68 12.11
N LYS A 329 -12.13 -1.74 11.58
CA LYS A 329 -11.39 -1.96 10.32
C LYS A 329 -10.43 -3.15 10.43
N LEU A 330 -9.70 -3.27 11.54
CA LEU A 330 -8.76 -4.37 11.76
C LEU A 330 -9.49 -5.71 11.76
N ILE A 331 -10.59 -5.84 12.50
CA ILE A 331 -11.46 -7.03 12.47
C ILE A 331 -11.92 -7.35 11.04
N LEU A 332 -12.42 -6.35 10.29
CA LEU A 332 -12.93 -6.55 8.92
C LEU A 332 -11.83 -6.87 7.88
N ARG A 333 -10.55 -6.62 8.19
CA ARG A 333 -9.37 -6.93 7.36
C ARG A 333 -8.52 -8.12 7.89
N SER A 334 -8.98 -8.86 8.90
CA SER A 334 -8.19 -9.97 9.48
C SER A 334 -8.61 -11.33 8.93
N LYS A 335 -8.81 -11.44 7.61
CA LYS A 335 -9.44 -12.63 7.01
C LYS A 335 -8.47 -13.66 6.44
N ASN A 336 -7.24 -13.27 6.13
CA ASN A 336 -6.20 -14.18 5.65
C ASN A 336 -4.82 -13.66 6.04
N ILE A 337 -3.82 -14.53 5.97
CA ILE A 337 -2.45 -14.22 6.40
C ILE A 337 -1.84 -13.04 5.62
N TYR A 338 -2.26 -12.79 4.38
CA TYR A 338 -1.73 -11.69 3.56
C TYR A 338 -2.26 -10.32 4.00
N GLU A 339 -3.56 -10.21 4.29
CA GLU A 339 -4.10 -8.98 4.90
C GLU A 339 -3.53 -8.73 6.30
N VAL A 340 -3.33 -9.80 7.09
CA VAL A 340 -2.70 -9.73 8.42
C VAL A 340 -1.23 -9.28 8.31
N ALA A 341 -0.46 -9.86 7.40
CA ALA A 341 0.93 -9.48 7.16
C ALA A 341 1.07 -8.02 6.69
N ASP A 342 0.15 -7.52 5.84
CA ASP A 342 0.10 -6.09 5.48
C ASP A 342 -0.23 -5.20 6.68
N ILE A 343 -1.18 -5.58 7.54
CA ILE A 343 -1.50 -4.85 8.77
C ILE A 343 -0.29 -4.81 9.71
N PHE A 344 0.39 -5.94 9.91
CA PHE A 344 1.61 -6.01 10.70
C PHE A 344 2.71 -5.14 10.10
N ARG A 345 2.93 -5.19 8.77
CA ARG A 345 3.90 -4.37 8.04
C ARG A 345 3.59 -2.87 8.17
N TYR A 346 2.32 -2.48 8.10
CA TYR A 346 1.89 -1.10 8.30
C TYR A 346 2.23 -0.58 9.70
N TYR A 347 1.84 -1.30 10.77
CA TYR A 347 2.13 -0.85 12.13
C TYR A 347 3.60 -1.03 12.53
N ASN A 348 4.33 -1.96 11.92
CA ASN A 348 5.80 -2.06 11.98
C ASN A 348 6.45 -0.78 11.44
N ARG A 349 6.05 -0.31 10.26
CA ARG A 349 6.51 0.96 9.67
C ARG A 349 6.12 2.17 10.52
N VAL A 350 4.97 2.17 11.19
CA VAL A 350 4.61 3.22 12.18
C VAL A 350 5.56 3.22 13.40
N ILE A 351 6.08 2.06 13.82
CA ILE A 351 7.11 1.97 14.87
C ILE A 351 8.46 2.46 14.33
N ILE A 352 8.89 2.02 13.15
CA ILE A 352 10.13 2.47 12.49
C ILE A 352 10.16 4.00 12.36
N ASN A 353 9.09 4.61 11.83
CA ASN A 353 9.01 6.07 11.61
C ASN A 353 8.97 6.89 12.91
N LYS A 354 8.75 6.25 14.06
CA LYS A 354 8.83 6.86 15.39
C LYS A 354 10.16 6.61 16.09
N ASN A 355 11.01 5.72 15.58
CA ASN A 355 12.21 5.26 16.26
C ASN A 355 13.24 6.40 16.33
N ASP A 356 13.68 6.74 17.54
CA ASP A 356 14.49 7.93 17.81
C ASP A 356 15.97 7.54 17.88
N PRO A 357 16.86 8.09 17.03
CA PRO A 357 18.30 7.77 17.06
C PRO A 357 19.01 8.07 18.40
N ARG A 358 18.35 8.78 19.32
CA ARG A 358 18.84 9.07 20.68
C ARG A 358 18.34 8.05 21.72
N ASP A 359 17.48 7.11 21.34
CA ASP A 359 17.03 6.01 22.19
C ASP A 359 18.14 4.95 22.31
N PRO A 360 18.57 4.54 23.51
CA PRO A 360 19.58 3.50 23.70
C PRO A 360 19.27 2.16 23.01
N ASN A 361 18.00 1.90 22.69
CA ASN A 361 17.56 0.67 22.03
C ASN A 361 17.32 0.83 20.51
N TYR A 362 17.59 2.02 19.93
CA TYR A 362 17.33 2.35 18.53
C TYR A 362 17.74 1.24 17.54
N LEU A 363 18.99 0.75 17.61
CA LEU A 363 19.50 -0.30 16.71
C LEU A 363 18.77 -1.64 16.89
N LYS A 364 18.53 -2.06 18.14
CA LYS A 364 17.83 -3.32 18.44
C LYS A 364 16.38 -3.29 17.95
N ILE A 365 15.71 -2.15 18.10
CA ILE A 365 14.34 -1.93 17.62
C ILE A 365 14.32 -1.96 16.08
N SER A 366 15.25 -1.27 15.42
CA SER A 366 15.41 -1.33 13.97
C SER A 366 15.68 -2.77 13.46
N MET A 367 16.46 -3.56 14.19
CA MET A 367 16.69 -4.98 13.86
C MET A 367 15.41 -5.83 14.03
N ALA A 368 14.70 -5.71 15.15
CA ALA A 368 13.45 -6.44 15.38
C ALA A 368 12.37 -6.06 14.34
N CYS A 369 12.22 -4.76 14.05
CA CYS A 369 11.34 -4.29 12.98
C CYS A 369 11.79 -4.78 11.59
N GLY A 370 13.09 -4.91 11.35
CA GLY A 370 13.64 -5.49 10.12
C GLY A 370 13.30 -6.97 9.95
N GLN A 371 13.33 -7.76 11.02
CA GLN A 371 12.92 -9.18 11.00
C GLN A 371 11.43 -9.34 10.68
N ILE A 372 10.57 -8.46 11.20
CA ILE A 372 9.14 -8.42 10.87
C ILE A 372 8.93 -8.06 9.39
N GLU A 373 9.64 -7.04 8.89
CA GLU A 373 9.56 -6.62 7.49
C GLU A 373 10.04 -7.72 6.52
N GLN A 374 11.12 -8.43 6.89
CA GLN A 374 11.64 -9.59 6.16
C GLN A 374 10.63 -10.74 6.14
N TRP A 375 10.01 -11.07 7.28
CA TRP A 375 8.97 -12.10 7.34
C TRP A 375 7.80 -11.78 6.41
N CYS A 376 7.25 -10.56 6.49
CA CYS A 376 6.14 -10.14 5.64
C CYS A 376 6.53 -10.17 4.16
N THR A 377 7.74 -9.75 3.81
CA THR A 377 8.22 -9.75 2.42
C THR A 377 8.42 -11.17 1.87
N ALA A 378 8.82 -12.14 2.70
CA ALA A 378 9.01 -13.52 2.27
C ALA A 378 7.72 -14.34 2.12
N ASN A 379 6.62 -13.93 2.77
CA ASN A 379 5.37 -14.72 2.87
C ASN A 379 4.15 -14.05 2.18
N LEU A 380 4.33 -12.91 1.51
CA LEU A 380 3.27 -12.23 0.73
C LEU A 380 3.36 -12.59 -0.77
N PRO A 381 2.33 -13.24 -1.35
CA PRO A 381 2.31 -13.57 -2.78
C PRO A 381 1.84 -12.39 -3.65
N ASP A 382 2.19 -12.41 -4.94
CA ASP A 382 1.76 -11.42 -5.92
C ASP A 382 0.26 -11.63 -6.28
N ILE A 383 -0.58 -10.61 -6.03
CA ILE A 383 -2.06 -10.71 -5.89
C ILE A 383 -2.80 -10.92 -7.25
N ASN A 384 -2.07 -11.11 -8.35
CA ASN A 384 -2.56 -11.01 -9.73
C ASN A 384 -3.58 -12.07 -10.21
N ASN A 385 -3.80 -13.18 -9.50
CA ASN A 385 -4.25 -14.43 -10.13
C ASN A 385 -5.76 -14.75 -10.11
N TYR A 386 -6.66 -13.82 -9.77
CA TYR A 386 -8.10 -14.14 -9.56
C TYR A 386 -9.13 -13.36 -10.42
N GLN A 387 -8.71 -12.50 -11.37
CA GLN A 387 -9.65 -11.72 -12.20
C GLN A 387 -9.15 -11.53 -13.66
N SER A 388 -9.39 -12.52 -14.53
CA SER A 388 -9.04 -12.42 -15.96
C SER A 388 -9.93 -13.28 -16.89
N SER A 389 -11.21 -12.91 -17.00
CA SER A 389 -12.12 -13.47 -18.02
C SER A 389 -13.10 -12.41 -18.56
N THR A 390 -13.19 -12.28 -19.88
CA THR A 390 -13.96 -11.25 -20.67
C THR A 390 -13.40 -9.82 -20.55
N SER A 391 -13.35 -8.98 -21.60
CA SER A 391 -13.63 -9.14 -23.05
C SER A 391 -12.77 -8.15 -23.88
N LYS A 392 -12.83 -8.18 -25.23
CA LYS A 392 -11.87 -7.50 -26.15
C LYS A 392 -12.47 -6.32 -26.95
N HIS A 393 -11.67 -5.24 -27.15
CA HIS A 393 -11.42 -4.45 -28.40
C HIS A 393 -12.60 -3.82 -29.23
N PRO A 394 -12.34 -2.93 -30.25
CA PRO A 394 -11.29 -1.90 -30.42
C PRO A 394 -11.72 -0.54 -31.08
N ASN A 395 -10.84 0.48 -30.99
CA ASN A 395 -10.41 1.57 -31.94
C ASN A 395 -11.44 2.54 -32.61
N ASN A 396 -11.26 3.90 -32.65
CA ASN A 396 -10.21 4.83 -33.22
C ASN A 396 -10.44 5.09 -34.75
N THR A 397 -10.30 6.27 -35.42
CA THR A 397 -9.46 7.50 -35.27
C THR A 397 -10.08 8.81 -35.83
N LYS A 398 -9.99 9.96 -35.12
CA LYS A 398 -9.20 11.22 -35.37
C LYS A 398 -9.15 11.86 -36.78
N ALA A 399 -9.40 13.19 -36.86
CA ALA A 399 -8.63 14.18 -37.67
C ALA A 399 -8.95 15.69 -37.36
N SER A 400 -8.03 16.60 -37.74
CA SER A 400 -7.98 18.08 -37.54
C SER A 400 -8.50 18.89 -38.78
N PHE A 401 -8.49 20.23 -38.97
CA PHE A 401 -7.57 21.37 -38.64
C PHE A 401 -8.29 22.74 -38.45
N THR A 402 -7.52 23.84 -38.37
CA THR A 402 -7.89 25.27 -38.12
C THR A 402 -8.32 26.03 -39.42
N ASP A 403 -8.38 27.37 -39.63
CA ASP A 403 -7.94 28.60 -38.92
C ASP A 403 -8.70 29.88 -39.42
N LEU A 404 -8.27 31.07 -38.97
CA LEU A 404 -8.44 32.44 -39.51
C LEU A 404 -9.71 33.26 -39.18
N THR A 405 -9.61 34.58 -39.41
CA THR A 405 -10.23 35.62 -38.56
C THR A 405 -11.15 36.63 -39.25
N LYS A 406 -12.18 37.11 -38.52
CA LYS A 406 -12.73 38.50 -38.42
C LYS A 406 -12.91 39.38 -39.69
N GLU A 407 -13.98 40.18 -39.86
CA GLU A 407 -15.07 40.55 -38.94
C GLU A 407 -16.34 41.01 -39.71
N GLN A 408 -17.42 40.24 -39.58
CA GLN A 408 -18.71 40.81 -39.16
C GLN A 408 -18.89 40.44 -37.69
N GLN A 409 -19.79 41.07 -36.93
CA GLN A 409 -20.03 40.73 -35.51
C GLN A 409 -20.88 39.44 -35.34
N VAL A 410 -20.47 38.42 -36.10
CA VAL A 410 -20.93 37.03 -36.05
C VAL A 410 -20.45 36.43 -34.73
N ALA A 411 -21.34 35.75 -34.01
CA ALA A 411 -20.99 35.02 -32.80
C ALA A 411 -19.77 34.12 -33.05
N PRO A 412 -18.72 34.17 -32.21
CA PRO A 412 -17.51 33.38 -32.43
C PRO A 412 -17.86 31.90 -32.47
N LEU A 413 -17.23 31.15 -33.39
CA LEU A 413 -17.30 29.70 -33.42
C LEU A 413 -16.07 29.17 -32.66
N LEU A 414 -16.29 28.76 -31.42
CA LEU A 414 -15.28 28.14 -30.59
C LEU A 414 -15.05 26.69 -31.02
N SER A 415 -13.81 26.23 -30.85
CA SER A 415 -13.35 24.87 -31.06
C SER A 415 -12.19 24.66 -30.10
N SER A 416 -12.02 23.46 -29.56
CA SER A 416 -10.75 23.08 -28.94
C SER A 416 -9.86 22.43 -29.99
N ASP A 417 -8.60 22.89 -30.09
CA ASP A 417 -7.62 22.37 -31.06
C ASP A 417 -7.10 20.97 -30.69
N ALA A 418 -7.41 20.49 -29.47
CA ALA A 418 -6.99 19.19 -28.93
C ALA A 418 -8.12 18.14 -28.90
N SER A 419 -9.28 18.44 -29.49
CA SER A 419 -10.51 17.62 -29.41
C SER A 419 -10.95 17.08 -30.76
N GLU A 420 -11.49 15.85 -30.80
CA GLU A 420 -12.20 15.35 -31.98
C GLU A 420 -13.60 15.98 -32.04
N ILE A 421 -13.97 16.47 -33.23
CA ILE A 421 -15.19 17.24 -33.47
C ILE A 421 -16.29 16.34 -34.03
N VAL A 422 -17.53 16.51 -33.54
CA VAL A 422 -18.72 15.88 -34.12
C VAL A 422 -19.20 16.70 -35.32
N GLU A 423 -19.07 16.14 -36.53
CA GLU A 423 -19.39 16.83 -37.80
C GLU A 423 -20.82 17.40 -37.83
N ASP A 424 -20.95 18.64 -38.33
CA ASP A 424 -22.16 19.49 -38.33
C ASP A 424 -22.86 19.69 -36.98
N SER A 425 -22.33 19.20 -35.86
CA SER A 425 -22.97 19.30 -34.54
C SER A 425 -22.38 20.47 -33.74
N TYR A 426 -23.26 21.26 -33.14
CA TYR A 426 -22.90 22.51 -32.47
C TYR A 426 -23.66 22.73 -31.17
N ILE A 427 -22.99 23.40 -30.23
CA ILE A 427 -23.57 23.94 -28.99
C ILE A 427 -23.69 25.45 -29.17
N VAL A 428 -24.89 25.99 -29.01
CA VAL A 428 -25.21 27.42 -29.19
C VAL A 428 -25.58 28.03 -27.85
N VAL A 429 -24.88 29.08 -27.44
CA VAL A 429 -25.10 29.74 -26.15
C VAL A 429 -25.68 31.14 -26.35
N PHE A 430 -26.72 31.46 -25.58
CA PHE A 430 -27.43 32.74 -25.65
C PHE A 430 -26.77 33.82 -24.77
N LYS A 431 -26.97 35.09 -25.13
CA LYS A 431 -26.55 36.25 -24.32
C LYS A 431 -27.28 36.26 -22.97
N ASN A 432 -26.56 36.71 -21.93
CA ASN A 432 -27.12 36.88 -20.60
C ASN A 432 -28.31 37.87 -20.63
N GLN A 433 -29.29 37.66 -19.74
CA GLN A 433 -30.54 38.43 -19.60
C GLN A 433 -31.59 38.26 -20.72
N LEU A 434 -31.47 37.25 -21.60
CA LEU A 434 -32.57 36.90 -22.51
C LEU A 434 -33.77 36.27 -21.79
N ASP A 435 -34.95 36.82 -22.07
CA ASP A 435 -36.25 36.28 -21.66
C ASP A 435 -36.61 34.99 -22.42
N ASP A 436 -37.53 34.21 -21.83
CA ASP A 436 -37.88 32.90 -22.37
C ASP A 436 -38.78 32.97 -23.61
N GLU A 437 -39.39 34.14 -23.91
CA GLU A 437 -40.15 34.34 -25.15
C GLU A 437 -39.25 34.52 -26.36
N LYS A 438 -38.18 35.34 -26.26
CA LYS A 438 -37.15 35.47 -27.30
C LYS A 438 -36.44 34.14 -27.55
N ILE A 439 -36.14 33.37 -26.51
CA ILE A 439 -35.55 32.03 -26.66
C ILE A 439 -36.49 31.07 -27.39
N LYS A 440 -37.80 31.11 -27.07
CA LYS A 440 -38.83 30.34 -27.76
C LYS A 440 -39.01 30.78 -29.22
N TYR A 441 -38.92 32.08 -29.50
CA TYR A 441 -38.91 32.64 -30.86
C TYR A 441 -37.69 32.17 -31.66
N HIS A 442 -36.47 32.34 -31.13
CA HIS A 442 -35.22 31.88 -31.73
C HIS A 442 -35.28 30.39 -32.09
N HIS A 443 -35.69 29.53 -31.16
CA HIS A 443 -35.84 28.09 -31.43
C HIS A 443 -36.82 27.79 -32.57
N ASN A 444 -37.86 28.62 -32.77
CA ASN A 444 -38.81 28.45 -33.87
C ASN A 444 -38.27 28.99 -35.21
N CYS A 445 -37.49 30.07 -35.19
CA CYS A 445 -36.72 30.53 -36.36
C CYS A 445 -35.75 29.46 -36.85
N VAL A 446 -34.96 28.87 -35.95
CA VAL A 446 -34.01 27.79 -36.30
C VAL A 446 -34.73 26.54 -36.83
N ARG A 447 -35.84 26.11 -36.19
CA ARG A 447 -36.68 25.01 -36.73
C ARG A 447 -37.22 25.30 -38.13
N SER A 448 -37.45 26.57 -38.47
CA SER A 448 -37.93 26.99 -39.79
C SER A 448 -36.81 26.96 -40.82
N LEU A 449 -35.62 27.45 -40.48
CA LEU A 449 -34.41 27.35 -41.32
C LEU A 449 -34.05 25.89 -41.63
N VAL A 450 -34.05 25.01 -40.61
CA VAL A 450 -33.79 23.57 -40.78
C VAL A 450 -34.82 22.92 -41.74
N LYS A 451 -36.11 23.27 -41.63
CA LYS A 451 -37.16 22.78 -42.53
C LYS A 451 -36.99 23.29 -43.97
N GLU A 452 -36.61 24.55 -44.14
CA GLU A 452 -36.34 25.13 -45.46
C GLU A 452 -35.15 24.44 -46.14
N GLU A 453 -34.07 24.22 -45.39
CA GLU A 453 -32.83 23.65 -45.94
C GLU A 453 -32.98 22.16 -46.27
N ASN A 454 -33.59 21.37 -45.38
CA ASN A 454 -33.95 19.98 -45.68
C ASN A 454 -34.87 19.86 -46.91
N LYS A 455 -35.75 20.84 -47.16
CA LYS A 455 -36.60 20.89 -48.36
C LYS A 455 -35.81 21.23 -49.64
N LYS A 456 -34.67 21.92 -49.55
CA LYS A 456 -33.75 22.14 -50.69
C LYS A 456 -32.90 20.90 -50.95
N LEU A 457 -32.34 20.29 -49.90
CA LEU A 457 -31.49 19.10 -49.98
C LEU A 457 -32.25 17.91 -50.56
N ALA A 458 -33.47 17.64 -50.07
CA ALA A 458 -34.35 16.60 -50.63
C ALA A 458 -34.72 16.88 -52.11
N LYS A 459 -34.98 18.14 -52.48
CA LYS A 459 -35.21 18.53 -53.89
C LYS A 459 -33.99 18.37 -54.80
N ARG A 460 -32.79 18.31 -54.23
CA ARG A 460 -31.51 18.08 -54.94
C ARG A 460 -31.04 16.62 -54.89
N GLY A 461 -31.81 15.72 -54.26
CA GLY A 461 -31.50 14.29 -54.14
C GLY A 461 -30.62 13.90 -52.94
N PHE A 462 -30.12 14.84 -52.16
CA PHE A 462 -29.22 14.59 -51.02
C PHE A 462 -30.01 14.26 -49.74
N LEU A 463 -30.65 13.09 -49.70
CA LEU A 463 -31.43 12.61 -48.55
C LEU A 463 -30.52 12.24 -47.36
N ASP A 464 -29.34 11.73 -47.66
CA ASP A 464 -28.22 11.41 -46.78
C ASP A 464 -27.59 12.64 -46.09
N LYS A 465 -27.89 13.87 -46.55
CA LYS A 465 -27.43 15.13 -45.94
C LYS A 465 -28.49 15.89 -45.14
N LEU A 466 -29.64 15.25 -44.86
CA LEU A 466 -30.71 15.89 -44.07
C LEU A 466 -30.28 16.12 -42.62
N ILE A 467 -30.37 17.37 -42.17
CA ILE A 467 -29.94 17.80 -40.83
C ILE A 467 -31.09 17.68 -39.81
N SER A 468 -30.79 17.19 -38.61
CA SER A 468 -31.80 16.98 -37.56
C SER A 468 -32.31 18.29 -36.92
N GLY A 469 -31.51 19.35 -36.96
CA GLY A 469 -31.76 20.57 -36.19
C GLY A 469 -31.53 20.36 -34.69
N LEU A 470 -32.32 21.05 -33.86
CA LEU A 470 -32.18 21.07 -32.40
C LEU A 470 -32.32 19.68 -31.79
N LYS A 471 -31.34 19.30 -30.97
CA LYS A 471 -31.17 18.03 -30.27
C LYS A 471 -31.50 18.16 -28.77
N HIS A 472 -30.90 19.14 -28.09
CA HIS A 472 -31.15 19.45 -26.67
C HIS A 472 -31.29 20.96 -26.44
N THR A 473 -31.95 21.37 -25.36
CA THR A 473 -32.11 22.78 -24.96
C THR A 473 -31.73 22.96 -23.49
N TYR A 474 -30.93 23.98 -23.19
CA TYR A 474 -30.39 24.27 -21.86
C TYR A 474 -31.04 25.55 -21.32
N ASN A 475 -31.60 25.50 -20.11
CA ASN A 475 -32.10 26.68 -19.41
C ASN A 475 -31.90 26.49 -17.89
N PHE A 476 -30.74 26.92 -17.39
CA PHE A 476 -30.45 26.98 -15.96
C PHE A 476 -29.70 28.26 -15.60
N LYS A 477 -29.56 28.55 -14.29
CA LYS A 477 -29.22 29.89 -13.76
C LYS A 477 -28.02 30.59 -14.40
N ASN A 478 -27.02 29.85 -14.86
CA ASN A 478 -25.78 30.37 -15.43
C ASN A 478 -25.56 29.99 -16.90
N LEU A 479 -26.51 29.31 -17.56
CA LEU A 479 -26.40 28.92 -18.97
C LEU A 479 -27.79 28.77 -19.61
N LYS A 480 -28.03 29.53 -20.69
CA LYS A 480 -29.15 29.33 -21.61
C LYS A 480 -28.60 29.04 -23.01
N GLY A 481 -29.16 28.06 -23.71
CA GLY A 481 -28.67 27.65 -25.02
C GLY A 481 -29.38 26.41 -25.58
N TYR A 482 -28.80 25.81 -26.62
CA TYR A 482 -29.23 24.55 -27.20
C TYR A 482 -28.07 23.85 -27.92
N SER A 483 -28.24 22.58 -28.28
CA SER A 483 -27.36 21.88 -29.22
C SER A 483 -28.14 21.29 -30.39
N GLY A 484 -27.48 20.99 -31.51
CA GLY A 484 -28.12 20.40 -32.68
C GLY A 484 -27.20 20.22 -33.88
N ARG A 485 -27.65 19.44 -34.87
CA ARG A 485 -26.95 19.28 -36.16
C ARG A 485 -27.47 20.30 -37.17
N PHE A 486 -26.57 21.11 -37.74
CA PHE A 486 -26.89 22.22 -38.64
C PHE A 486 -25.88 22.26 -39.80
N SER A 487 -26.36 22.48 -41.02
CA SER A 487 -25.46 22.71 -42.17
C SER A 487 -24.77 24.08 -42.05
N PRO A 488 -23.62 24.31 -42.73
CA PRO A 488 -22.93 25.60 -42.69
C PRO A 488 -23.83 26.82 -42.98
N ASP A 489 -24.71 26.74 -43.99
CA ASP A 489 -25.70 27.78 -44.34
C ASP A 489 -26.72 28.09 -43.23
N VAL A 490 -27.02 27.12 -42.36
CA VAL A 490 -27.93 27.29 -41.22
C VAL A 490 -27.17 27.74 -39.97
N LEU A 491 -25.97 27.19 -39.75
CA LEU A 491 -25.03 27.61 -38.71
C LEU A 491 -24.68 29.10 -38.84
N GLU A 492 -24.37 29.59 -40.04
CA GLU A 492 -24.00 30.98 -40.21
C GLU A 492 -25.17 31.93 -39.91
N LYS A 493 -26.40 31.56 -40.27
CA LYS A 493 -27.62 32.32 -39.89
C LYS A 493 -27.84 32.32 -38.37
N ILE A 494 -27.61 31.17 -37.71
CA ILE A 494 -27.63 31.08 -36.24
C ILE A 494 -26.58 32.02 -35.63
N ARG A 495 -25.33 31.98 -36.11
CA ARG A 495 -24.23 32.82 -35.60
C ARG A 495 -24.42 34.32 -35.89
N ARG A 496 -25.28 34.69 -36.84
CA ARG A 496 -25.65 36.09 -37.13
C ARG A 496 -26.90 36.56 -36.36
N SER A 497 -27.51 35.73 -35.52
CA SER A 497 -28.68 36.10 -34.71
C SER A 497 -28.25 36.89 -33.47
N GLU A 498 -28.93 38.00 -33.17
CA GLU A 498 -28.52 38.93 -32.10
C GLU A 498 -28.59 38.31 -30.70
N GLU A 499 -29.39 37.26 -30.51
CA GLU A 499 -29.56 36.52 -29.27
C GLU A 499 -28.34 35.65 -28.91
N VAL A 500 -27.52 35.27 -29.88
CA VAL A 500 -26.43 34.30 -29.69
C VAL A 500 -25.16 35.00 -29.20
N ALA A 501 -24.56 34.49 -28.12
CA ALA A 501 -23.32 34.99 -27.54
C ALA A 501 -22.09 34.35 -28.20
N TRP A 502 -22.10 33.02 -28.31
CA TRP A 502 -21.13 32.23 -29.07
C TRP A 502 -21.77 30.92 -29.55
N VAL A 503 -21.10 30.27 -30.49
CA VAL A 503 -21.35 28.89 -30.87
C VAL A 503 -20.07 28.10 -30.67
N GLU A 504 -20.17 26.83 -30.36
CA GLU A 504 -19.04 25.94 -30.09
C GLU A 504 -19.25 24.65 -30.88
N LYS A 505 -18.19 24.11 -31.49
CA LYS A 505 -18.26 22.78 -32.13
C LYS A 505 -18.47 21.72 -31.06
N ASP A 506 -19.46 20.85 -31.26
CA ASP A 506 -19.74 19.69 -30.40
C ASP A 506 -18.58 18.69 -30.51
N GLN A 507 -18.19 18.04 -29.40
CA GLN A 507 -16.90 17.32 -29.29
C GLN A 507 -17.08 15.91 -28.75
N VAL A 508 -16.21 15.00 -29.20
CA VAL A 508 -16.09 13.64 -28.68
C VAL A 508 -15.26 13.67 -27.40
N VAL A 509 -15.82 13.12 -26.31
CA VAL A 509 -15.14 13.02 -25.02
C VAL A 509 -14.73 11.57 -24.79
N TYR A 510 -13.43 11.29 -24.76
CA TYR A 510 -12.88 9.95 -24.61
C TYR A 510 -13.02 9.40 -23.18
N THR A 511 -13.01 8.08 -23.04
CA THR A 511 -12.88 7.40 -21.73
C THR A 511 -11.41 7.25 -21.36
N THR A 512 -11.02 7.66 -20.15
CA THR A 512 -9.62 7.61 -19.70
C THR A 512 -9.11 6.17 -19.49
N GLU A 513 -8.02 5.81 -20.18
CA GLU A 513 -7.24 4.60 -19.92
C GLU A 513 -6.58 4.69 -18.54
N LEU A 514 -6.83 3.69 -17.69
CA LEU A 514 -6.41 3.68 -16.29
C LEU A 514 -5.90 2.28 -15.90
N GLN A 515 -4.59 2.14 -15.72
CA GLN A 515 -4.04 0.94 -15.09
C GLN A 515 -4.34 1.02 -13.60
N ARG A 516 -5.25 0.15 -13.15
CA ARG A 516 -5.46 -0.15 -11.73
C ARG A 516 -4.42 -1.15 -11.25
N ASN A 517 -4.08 -1.09 -9.97
CA ASN A 517 -3.00 -1.89 -9.36
C ASN A 517 -1.62 -1.65 -10.02
N ALA A 518 -1.41 -0.42 -10.49
CA ALA A 518 -0.08 0.04 -10.91
C ALA A 518 0.87 0.14 -9.69
N PRO A 519 2.18 -0.10 -9.85
CA PRO A 519 3.18 0.25 -8.85
C PRO A 519 3.12 1.73 -8.48
N TRP A 520 3.48 2.07 -7.24
CA TRP A 520 3.42 3.44 -6.74
C TRP A 520 4.25 4.41 -7.60
N GLY A 521 5.39 3.94 -8.15
CA GLY A 521 6.25 4.77 -9.00
C GLY A 521 5.56 5.24 -10.28
N LEU A 522 4.89 4.32 -11.00
CA LEU A 522 4.05 4.68 -12.14
C LEU A 522 2.94 5.66 -11.72
N ALA A 523 2.25 5.36 -10.61
CA ALA A 523 1.20 6.22 -10.10
C ALA A 523 1.70 7.63 -9.73
N ARG A 524 2.92 7.76 -9.22
CA ARG A 524 3.49 9.05 -8.82
C ARG A 524 3.86 9.91 -10.03
N ILE A 525 4.40 9.32 -11.09
CA ILE A 525 4.75 10.08 -12.31
C ILE A 525 3.53 10.47 -13.17
N SER A 526 2.32 9.97 -12.87
CA SER A 526 1.08 10.36 -13.57
C SER A 526 0.12 11.21 -12.75
N HIS A 527 0.57 11.80 -11.64
CA HIS A 527 -0.21 12.76 -10.86
C HIS A 527 0.69 13.92 -10.45
N ARG A 528 0.19 15.16 -10.45
CA ARG A 528 0.97 16.30 -9.91
C ARG A 528 0.96 16.28 -8.37
N SER A 529 -0.20 16.02 -7.78
CA SER A 529 -0.39 15.87 -6.32
C SER A 529 0.23 14.57 -5.78
N GLY A 530 0.75 14.63 -4.54
CA GLY A 530 1.29 13.49 -3.82
C GLY A 530 0.25 12.37 -3.60
N LEU A 531 0.72 11.13 -3.46
CA LEU A 531 -0.16 9.95 -3.48
C LEU A 531 -0.98 9.79 -2.20
N VAL A 532 -2.26 9.51 -2.39
CA VAL A 532 -3.25 9.19 -1.35
C VAL A 532 -4.02 7.92 -1.74
N LEU A 533 -4.81 7.37 -0.80
CA LEU A 533 -5.53 6.09 -0.98
C LEU A 533 -6.42 6.01 -2.25
N ARG A 534 -6.81 7.15 -2.85
CA ARG A 534 -7.62 7.20 -4.09
C ARG A 534 -6.80 7.06 -5.38
N ASN A 535 -5.50 7.37 -5.38
CA ASN A 535 -4.63 7.36 -6.58
C ASN A 535 -3.33 6.54 -6.43
N PHE A 536 -2.96 6.11 -5.23
CA PHE A 536 -1.72 5.34 -4.94
C PHE A 536 -1.44 4.15 -5.87
N ASN A 537 -2.48 3.47 -6.36
CA ASN A 537 -2.37 2.28 -7.23
C ASN A 537 -2.88 2.53 -8.66
N LYS A 538 -2.86 3.78 -9.14
CA LYS A 538 -3.41 4.20 -10.42
C LYS A 538 -2.36 4.85 -11.29
N TYR A 539 -2.11 4.31 -12.47
CA TYR A 539 -1.33 4.96 -13.51
C TYR A 539 -2.26 5.47 -14.61
N LEU A 540 -2.21 6.78 -14.86
CA LEU A 540 -2.90 7.48 -15.94
C LEU A 540 -1.92 7.66 -17.09
N TYR A 541 -2.22 7.11 -18.27
CA TYR A 541 -1.28 7.04 -19.38
C TYR A 541 -2.02 6.96 -20.71
N ASP A 542 -1.36 7.42 -21.78
CA ASP A 542 -1.82 7.24 -23.15
C ASP A 542 -1.51 5.82 -23.64
N SER A 543 -2.48 5.15 -24.26
CA SER A 543 -2.34 3.77 -24.76
C SER A 543 -1.21 3.59 -25.77
N ASP A 544 -0.80 4.66 -26.46
CA ASP A 544 0.23 4.65 -27.50
C ASP A 544 1.64 4.98 -26.95
N GLY A 545 1.76 5.09 -25.62
CA GLY A 545 3.01 5.34 -24.89
C GLY A 545 4.10 4.27 -25.11
N GLY A 546 5.14 4.66 -25.84
CA GLY A 546 6.29 3.85 -26.22
C GLY A 546 6.27 3.28 -27.64
N GLU A 547 5.17 3.39 -28.40
CA GLU A 547 5.07 2.71 -29.70
C GLU A 547 6.10 3.19 -30.71
N GLY A 548 6.80 2.23 -31.34
CA GLY A 548 7.85 2.51 -32.33
C GLY A 548 9.16 3.06 -31.76
N VAL A 549 9.35 3.06 -30.44
CA VAL A 549 10.58 3.55 -29.78
C VAL A 549 11.34 2.41 -29.11
N THR A 550 12.65 2.34 -29.36
CA THR A 550 13.56 1.37 -28.73
C THR A 550 14.35 2.01 -27.59
N ILE A 551 14.45 1.33 -26.44
CA ILE A 551 15.34 1.70 -25.33
C ILE A 551 16.45 0.66 -25.14
N TYR A 552 17.70 1.10 -25.24
CA TYR A 552 18.88 0.30 -24.97
C TYR A 552 19.18 0.24 -23.46
N ILE A 553 19.28 -0.96 -22.90
CA ILE A 553 19.54 -1.20 -21.46
C ILE A 553 20.99 -1.61 -21.28
N ILE A 554 21.83 -0.66 -20.84
CA ILE A 554 23.28 -0.84 -20.70
C ILE A 554 23.58 -1.25 -19.25
N ASP A 555 23.60 -2.56 -18.99
CA ASP A 555 23.46 -3.12 -17.64
C ASP A 555 23.99 -4.58 -17.53
N THR A 556 23.41 -5.43 -16.68
CA THR A 556 23.77 -6.86 -16.47
C THR A 556 23.19 -7.83 -17.52
N GLY A 557 22.26 -7.36 -18.35
CA GLY A 557 21.49 -8.16 -19.33
C GLY A 557 19.98 -7.95 -19.19
N ILE A 558 19.16 -8.71 -19.93
CA ILE A 558 17.70 -8.81 -19.68
C ILE A 558 17.27 -10.29 -19.74
N ASN A 559 16.39 -10.70 -18.84
CA ASN A 559 15.58 -11.91 -18.95
C ASN A 559 14.52 -11.72 -20.06
N ILE A 560 14.93 -11.79 -21.33
CA ILE A 560 14.06 -11.50 -22.49
C ILE A 560 12.79 -12.38 -22.57
N ASN A 561 12.81 -13.54 -21.90
CA ASN A 561 11.68 -14.48 -21.82
C ASN A 561 10.65 -14.12 -20.74
N HIS A 562 10.88 -13.06 -19.95
CA HIS A 562 9.97 -12.60 -18.91
C HIS A 562 8.65 -12.07 -19.51
N THR A 563 7.51 -12.54 -19.00
CA THR A 563 6.21 -12.30 -19.64
C THR A 563 5.76 -10.85 -19.63
N ASP A 564 6.29 -10.02 -18.72
CA ASP A 564 5.95 -8.59 -18.68
C ASP A 564 6.47 -7.81 -19.89
N PHE A 565 7.44 -8.35 -20.66
CA PHE A 565 7.89 -7.74 -21.91
C PHE A 565 7.03 -8.13 -23.13
N GLU A 566 6.21 -9.18 -23.03
CA GLU A 566 5.36 -9.68 -24.11
C GLU A 566 6.08 -9.95 -25.45
N GLY A 567 7.40 -10.20 -25.41
CA GLY A 567 8.25 -10.42 -26.59
C GLY A 567 8.99 -9.17 -27.11
N ARG A 568 8.73 -7.98 -26.56
CA ARG A 568 9.41 -6.71 -26.90
C ARG A 568 10.83 -6.56 -26.32
N ALA A 569 11.35 -7.60 -25.66
CA ALA A 569 12.70 -7.64 -25.12
C ALA A 569 13.60 -8.52 -25.99
N THR A 570 14.76 -8.00 -26.40
CA THR A 570 15.71 -8.67 -27.31
C THR A 570 17.15 -8.53 -26.83
N TRP A 571 18.03 -9.42 -27.30
CA TRP A 571 19.47 -9.29 -27.09
C TRP A 571 20.11 -8.43 -28.17
N GLY A 572 20.89 -7.43 -27.75
CA GLY A 572 21.73 -6.62 -28.62
C GLY A 572 23.16 -7.15 -28.64
N ARG A 573 23.84 -7.10 -27.48
CA ARG A 573 25.23 -7.55 -27.36
C ARG A 573 25.67 -7.81 -25.92
N THR A 574 26.46 -8.87 -25.73
CA THR A 574 27.31 -9.06 -24.55
C THR A 574 28.71 -8.53 -24.84
N ILE A 575 29.21 -7.64 -23.98
CA ILE A 575 30.53 -6.99 -24.12
C ILE A 575 31.64 -7.74 -23.38
N PRO A 576 31.49 -8.15 -22.10
CA PRO A 576 32.58 -8.82 -21.37
C PRO A 576 32.93 -10.16 -22.00
N GLU A 577 34.21 -10.37 -22.33
CA GLU A 577 34.66 -11.60 -23.00
C GLU A 577 34.33 -12.86 -22.19
N ASN A 578 34.00 -13.95 -22.89
CA ASN A 578 33.65 -15.25 -22.31
C ASN A 578 32.46 -15.22 -21.33
N ASP A 579 31.59 -14.21 -21.39
CA ASP A 579 30.27 -14.20 -20.73
C ASP A 579 29.16 -14.69 -21.69
N GLN A 580 27.93 -14.83 -21.19
CA GLN A 580 26.79 -15.32 -21.95
C GLN A 580 25.68 -14.25 -22.07
N ASP A 581 24.84 -14.39 -23.11
CA ASP A 581 23.59 -13.62 -23.32
C ASP A 581 22.50 -14.03 -22.30
N ILE A 582 22.80 -13.79 -21.01
CA ILE A 582 21.93 -14.03 -19.87
C ILE A 582 22.09 -12.92 -18.83
N ASP A 583 20.97 -12.44 -18.26
CA ASP A 583 21.02 -11.65 -17.05
C ASP A 583 21.25 -12.59 -15.85
N GLY A 584 22.52 -12.71 -15.44
CA GLY A 584 22.92 -13.49 -14.28
C GLY A 584 22.82 -12.74 -12.95
N ASN A 585 22.29 -11.51 -12.94
CA ASN A 585 22.22 -10.67 -11.74
C ASN A 585 20.79 -10.21 -11.39
N GLY A 586 19.99 -9.85 -12.39
CA GLY A 586 18.60 -9.38 -12.26
C GLY A 586 18.41 -7.87 -12.38
N HIS A 587 19.47 -7.09 -12.15
CA HIS A 587 19.42 -5.63 -12.15
C HIS A 587 18.94 -5.07 -13.50
N GLY A 588 19.55 -5.48 -14.62
CA GLY A 588 19.14 -5.06 -15.96
C GLY A 588 17.72 -5.50 -16.33
N THR A 589 17.25 -6.67 -15.85
CA THR A 589 15.85 -7.08 -15.99
C THR A 589 14.88 -6.16 -15.24
N HIS A 590 15.22 -5.76 -14.01
CA HIS A 590 14.42 -4.85 -13.18
C HIS A 590 14.28 -3.48 -13.84
N VAL A 591 15.43 -2.93 -14.24
CA VAL A 591 15.57 -1.69 -14.99
C VAL A 591 14.72 -1.73 -16.28
N ALA A 592 14.89 -2.75 -17.11
CA ALA A 592 14.11 -2.93 -18.35
C ALA A 592 12.59 -3.02 -18.08
N GLY A 593 12.19 -3.75 -17.02
CA GLY A 593 10.80 -3.87 -16.61
C GLY A 593 10.17 -2.53 -16.21
N THR A 594 10.94 -1.64 -15.57
CA THR A 594 10.49 -0.28 -15.19
C THR A 594 10.44 0.67 -16.40
N VAL A 595 11.22 0.42 -17.45
CA VAL A 595 11.10 1.16 -18.73
C VAL A 595 9.82 0.73 -19.47
N ALA A 596 9.70 -0.56 -19.82
CA ALA A 596 8.79 -1.03 -20.87
C ALA A 596 7.90 -2.24 -20.49
N GLY A 597 7.94 -2.72 -19.25
CA GLY A 597 7.08 -3.81 -18.79
C GLY A 597 5.58 -3.48 -18.87
N LYS A 598 4.74 -4.47 -19.16
CA LYS A 598 3.28 -4.34 -19.21
C LYS A 598 2.71 -3.87 -17.86
N LYS A 599 3.03 -4.56 -16.76
CA LYS A 599 2.62 -4.24 -15.39
C LYS A 599 3.49 -3.13 -14.79
N TYR A 600 4.81 -3.20 -15.01
CA TYR A 600 5.79 -2.38 -14.27
C TYR A 600 6.33 -1.15 -15.04
N GLY A 601 6.18 -1.12 -16.35
CA GLY A 601 6.80 -0.12 -17.22
C GLY A 601 5.96 1.14 -17.45
N VAL A 602 6.66 2.23 -17.69
CA VAL A 602 6.10 3.52 -18.13
C VAL A 602 5.63 3.43 -19.59
N ALA A 603 6.54 3.01 -20.49
CA ALA A 603 6.31 2.98 -21.94
C ALA A 603 5.89 1.57 -22.38
N LYS A 604 4.62 1.24 -22.17
CA LYS A 604 4.07 -0.12 -22.30
C LYS A 604 4.12 -0.72 -23.70
N LYS A 605 4.35 0.09 -24.74
CA LYS A 605 4.56 -0.35 -26.14
C LYS A 605 6.02 -0.29 -26.63
N ALA A 606 6.97 0.16 -25.82
CA ALA A 606 8.37 0.30 -26.24
C ALA A 606 9.11 -1.04 -26.37
N ASP A 607 10.09 -1.10 -27.26
CA ASP A 607 11.03 -2.23 -27.36
C ASP A 607 12.25 -2.00 -26.45
N VAL A 608 12.79 -3.06 -25.87
CA VAL A 608 14.03 -3.01 -25.05
C VAL A 608 15.11 -3.95 -25.56
N VAL A 609 16.33 -3.43 -25.64
CA VAL A 609 17.50 -4.15 -26.17
C VAL A 609 18.54 -4.31 -25.06
N ALA A 610 18.90 -5.55 -24.74
CA ALA A 610 19.90 -5.88 -23.73
C ALA A 610 21.32 -5.62 -24.26
N ILE A 611 22.06 -4.73 -23.58
CA ILE A 611 23.49 -4.53 -23.77
C ILE A 611 24.18 -4.86 -22.44
N LYS A 612 24.74 -6.07 -22.36
CA LYS A 612 25.39 -6.57 -21.15
C LYS A 612 26.82 -6.04 -21.08
N VAL A 613 27.07 -5.15 -20.13
CA VAL A 613 28.41 -4.59 -19.79
C VAL A 613 28.86 -4.98 -18.38
N LEU A 614 27.92 -5.44 -17.54
CA LEU A 614 28.19 -5.98 -16.21
C LEU A 614 28.03 -7.51 -16.21
N ARG A 615 28.93 -8.20 -15.53
CA ARG A 615 28.87 -9.65 -15.31
C ARG A 615 27.83 -10.01 -14.24
N SER A 616 27.59 -11.30 -14.04
CA SER A 616 26.56 -11.82 -13.11
C SER A 616 26.73 -11.36 -11.65
N ASN A 617 27.93 -10.96 -11.23
CA ASN A 617 28.20 -10.36 -9.92
C ASN A 617 27.86 -8.84 -9.84
N GLY A 618 27.24 -8.25 -10.87
CA GLY A 618 26.91 -6.83 -10.94
C GLY A 618 28.10 -5.91 -11.20
N SER A 619 29.25 -6.45 -11.63
CA SER A 619 30.49 -5.70 -11.86
C SER A 619 31.02 -5.86 -13.30
N GLY A 620 31.68 -4.82 -13.81
CA GLY A 620 32.30 -4.77 -15.14
C GLY A 620 33.33 -3.65 -15.20
N THR A 621 34.12 -3.54 -16.28
CA THR A 621 35.12 -2.48 -16.40
C THR A 621 34.52 -1.24 -17.06
N MET A 622 35.11 -0.06 -16.80
CA MET A 622 34.74 1.17 -17.50
C MET A 622 34.94 1.07 -19.03
N ALA A 623 35.84 0.20 -19.51
CA ALA A 623 36.02 -0.05 -20.93
C ALA A 623 34.85 -0.84 -21.53
N ASP A 624 34.34 -1.86 -20.82
CA ASP A 624 33.14 -2.62 -21.23
C ASP A 624 31.92 -1.68 -21.33
N VAL A 625 31.74 -0.81 -20.32
CA VAL A 625 30.67 0.19 -20.30
C VAL A 625 30.77 1.15 -21.49
N ILE A 626 31.96 1.69 -21.77
CA ILE A 626 32.17 2.59 -22.92
C ILE A 626 31.87 1.88 -24.24
N LYS A 627 32.31 0.63 -24.43
CA LYS A 627 32.03 -0.18 -25.63
C LYS A 627 30.53 -0.50 -25.77
N GLY A 628 29.80 -0.62 -24.66
CA GLY A 628 28.34 -0.74 -24.66
C GLY A 628 27.62 0.55 -25.07
N VAL A 629 28.09 1.72 -24.61
CA VAL A 629 27.58 3.03 -25.04
C VAL A 629 27.83 3.27 -26.53
N GLU A 630 29.01 2.90 -27.03
CA GLU A 630 29.37 2.93 -28.45
C GLU A 630 28.41 2.05 -29.28
N PHE A 631 28.23 0.77 -28.90
CA PHE A 631 27.32 -0.13 -29.59
C PHE A 631 25.85 0.33 -29.59
N ALA A 632 25.39 0.98 -28.50
CA ALA A 632 24.05 1.58 -28.45
C ALA A 632 23.90 2.73 -29.46
N ALA A 633 24.91 3.60 -29.56
CA ALA A 633 24.93 4.72 -30.51
C ALA A 633 24.99 4.24 -31.97
N GLU A 634 25.85 3.24 -32.26
CA GLU A 634 25.94 2.59 -33.57
C GLU A 634 24.58 1.97 -33.96
N SER A 635 23.97 1.19 -33.06
CA SER A 635 22.67 0.54 -33.29
C SER A 635 21.54 1.56 -33.54
N HIS A 636 21.54 2.68 -32.84
CA HIS A 636 20.60 3.78 -33.06
C HIS A 636 20.74 4.39 -34.46
N GLN A 637 21.98 4.71 -34.88
CA GLN A 637 22.23 5.28 -36.21
C GLN A 637 21.97 4.28 -37.35
N GLU A 638 22.24 2.99 -37.14
CA GLU A 638 21.84 1.95 -38.10
C GLU A 638 20.32 1.82 -38.22
N ALA A 639 19.58 1.89 -37.11
CA ALA A 639 18.11 1.86 -37.12
C ALA A 639 17.51 3.07 -37.84
N GLU A 640 17.99 4.29 -37.56
CA GLU A 640 17.61 5.51 -38.25
C GLU A 640 17.86 5.40 -39.77
N GLN A 641 19.09 5.04 -40.16
CA GLN A 641 19.45 4.87 -41.56
C GLN A 641 18.63 3.77 -42.26
N LYS A 642 18.32 2.68 -41.57
CA LYS A 642 17.51 1.57 -42.11
C LYS A 642 16.07 2.00 -42.33
N ALA A 643 15.46 2.72 -41.39
CA ALA A 643 14.11 3.28 -41.54
C ALA A 643 14.06 4.29 -42.70
N LYS A 644 15.04 5.22 -42.76
CA LYS A 644 15.19 6.21 -43.83
C LYS A 644 15.38 5.59 -45.22
N ARG A 645 16.20 4.54 -45.34
CA ARG A 645 16.36 3.76 -46.60
C ARG A 645 15.10 2.97 -46.97
N ALA A 646 14.28 2.59 -46.01
CA ALA A 646 13.02 1.87 -46.21
C ALA A 646 11.80 2.77 -46.42
N GLY A 647 11.95 4.10 -46.39
CA GLY A 647 10.84 5.04 -46.48
C GLY A 647 9.85 4.95 -45.31
N LYS A 648 10.33 4.58 -44.11
CA LYS A 648 9.50 4.44 -42.90
C LYS A 648 9.83 5.53 -41.88
N PRO A 649 8.83 6.01 -41.10
CA PRO A 649 9.08 6.90 -39.98
C PRO A 649 9.97 6.21 -38.93
N PHE A 650 10.83 7.00 -38.30
CA PHE A 650 11.66 6.60 -37.17
C PHE A 650 11.34 7.54 -36.02
N LYS A 651 10.62 7.06 -34.99
CA LYS A 651 10.23 7.87 -33.84
C LYS A 651 11.47 8.31 -33.04
N GLY A 652 12.39 7.39 -32.79
CA GLY A 652 13.68 7.66 -32.16
C GLY A 652 14.19 6.49 -31.34
N SER A 653 15.14 6.76 -30.44
CA SER A 653 15.57 5.80 -29.42
C SER A 653 16.07 6.52 -28.17
N GLY A 654 16.16 5.76 -27.08
CA GLY A 654 16.83 6.17 -25.85
C GLY A 654 17.69 5.06 -25.27
N ALA A 655 18.41 5.37 -24.21
CA ALA A 655 19.24 4.44 -23.47
C ALA A 655 19.09 4.70 -21.97
N ASN A 656 19.12 3.62 -21.20
CA ASN A 656 19.18 3.66 -19.76
C ASN A 656 20.52 3.08 -19.31
N MET A 657 21.28 3.85 -18.51
CA MET A 657 22.50 3.38 -17.86
C MET A 657 22.40 3.60 -16.35
N SER A 658 21.94 2.56 -15.66
CA SER A 658 21.64 2.57 -14.22
C SER A 658 22.77 2.02 -13.33
N LEU A 659 23.96 1.95 -13.90
CA LEU A 659 25.22 1.65 -13.24
C LEU A 659 25.98 2.93 -12.88
N GLY A 660 27.01 2.82 -12.05
CA GLY A 660 27.86 3.94 -11.67
C GLY A 660 29.16 3.50 -11.02
N GLY A 661 30.06 4.46 -10.85
CA GLY A 661 31.34 4.27 -10.16
C GLY A 661 32.08 5.59 -9.99
N GLY A 662 33.38 5.51 -9.68
CA GLY A 662 34.24 6.69 -9.61
C GLY A 662 34.28 7.46 -10.94
N LYS A 663 34.43 8.79 -10.84
CA LYS A 663 34.47 9.74 -11.95
C LYS A 663 35.37 9.29 -13.11
N SER A 664 34.82 9.28 -14.31
CA SER A 664 35.43 8.80 -15.55
C SER A 664 35.04 9.73 -16.71
N ARG A 665 35.88 10.75 -16.94
CA ARG A 665 35.72 11.72 -18.04
C ARG A 665 35.53 11.06 -19.41
N THR A 666 36.13 9.87 -19.62
CA THR A 666 35.98 9.11 -20.86
C THR A 666 34.58 8.52 -21.01
N LEU A 667 33.95 8.06 -19.92
CA LEU A 667 32.55 7.62 -19.92
C LEU A 667 31.61 8.80 -20.13
N ASP A 668 31.82 9.91 -19.42
CA ASP A 668 31.02 11.14 -19.58
C ASP A 668 31.09 11.65 -21.03
N ASN A 669 32.28 11.64 -21.63
CA ASN A 669 32.50 11.97 -23.04
C ASN A 669 31.77 11.01 -24.00
N ALA A 670 31.78 9.70 -23.71
CA ALA A 670 31.12 8.68 -24.55
C ALA A 670 29.59 8.86 -24.52
N VAL A 671 29.00 9.06 -23.34
CA VAL A 671 27.56 9.34 -23.17
C VAL A 671 27.18 10.63 -23.89
N ASN A 672 27.94 11.71 -23.65
CA ASN A 672 27.74 12.98 -24.36
C ASN A 672 27.97 12.85 -25.89
N GLY A 673 28.77 11.88 -26.34
CA GLY A 673 28.95 11.54 -27.75
C GLY A 673 27.70 10.90 -28.34
N ALA A 674 27.16 9.89 -27.67
CA ALA A 674 25.94 9.19 -28.06
C ALA A 674 24.72 10.13 -28.12
N VAL A 675 24.58 11.04 -27.15
CA VAL A 675 23.50 12.06 -27.16
C VAL A 675 23.62 13.03 -28.35
N ARG A 676 24.84 13.35 -28.80
CA ARG A 676 25.04 14.21 -29.98
C ARG A 676 24.67 13.54 -31.31
N VAL A 677 24.55 12.21 -31.35
CA VAL A 677 24.09 11.47 -32.55
C VAL A 677 22.60 11.06 -32.47
N GLY A 678 21.83 11.65 -31.55
CA GLY A 678 20.37 11.47 -31.45
C GLY A 678 19.91 10.50 -30.36
N LEU A 679 20.80 9.70 -29.78
CA LEU A 679 20.44 8.71 -28.78
C LEU A 679 20.23 9.37 -27.40
N ASN A 680 18.99 9.48 -26.97
CA ASN A 680 18.64 10.03 -25.65
C ASN A 680 19.21 9.17 -24.51
N PHE A 681 19.65 9.76 -23.40
CA PHE A 681 20.15 9.02 -22.24
C PHE A 681 19.43 9.42 -20.94
N ALA A 682 19.00 8.44 -20.16
CA ALA A 682 18.77 8.59 -18.73
C ALA A 682 19.87 7.84 -17.95
N VAL A 683 20.39 8.48 -16.90
CA VAL A 683 21.49 7.92 -16.09
C VAL A 683 21.22 8.08 -14.59
N ALA A 684 21.75 7.16 -13.78
CA ALA A 684 21.59 7.19 -12.33
C ALA A 684 22.55 8.20 -11.67
N ALA A 685 22.07 9.02 -10.74
CA ALA A 685 22.92 9.99 -10.02
C ALA A 685 23.93 9.37 -9.03
N GLY A 686 23.68 8.14 -8.56
CA GLY A 686 24.49 7.43 -7.56
C GLY A 686 23.85 7.42 -6.16
N ASN A 687 24.36 6.56 -5.27
CA ASN A 687 23.67 6.13 -4.04
C ASN A 687 24.47 6.43 -2.75
N ASP A 688 25.36 7.42 -2.80
CA ASP A 688 26.36 7.71 -1.78
C ASP A 688 26.01 8.92 -0.88
N ASN A 689 24.85 9.55 -1.12
CA ASN A 689 24.45 10.84 -0.55
C ASN A 689 25.57 11.91 -0.66
N ARG A 690 26.10 12.06 -1.88
CA ARG A 690 27.18 12.98 -2.26
C ARG A 690 26.78 13.82 -3.47
N ASP A 691 27.68 14.71 -3.89
CA ASP A 691 27.51 15.45 -5.14
C ASP A 691 27.58 14.49 -6.34
N ALA A 692 26.51 14.46 -7.15
CA ALA A 692 26.40 13.64 -8.34
C ALA A 692 27.49 13.98 -9.38
N CYS A 693 28.02 15.22 -9.36
CA CYS A 693 29.11 15.62 -10.23
C CYS A 693 30.42 14.86 -9.96
N ASP A 694 30.58 14.15 -8.84
CA ASP A 694 31.77 13.34 -8.55
C ASP A 694 31.70 11.88 -9.03
N PHE A 695 30.61 11.52 -9.73
CA PHE A 695 30.35 10.17 -10.22
C PHE A 695 30.13 10.18 -11.74
N SER A 696 30.50 9.07 -12.38
CA SER A 696 30.18 8.83 -13.79
C SER A 696 29.29 7.60 -13.90
N PRO A 697 28.26 7.60 -14.76
CA PRO A 697 27.94 8.61 -15.79
C PRO A 697 27.19 9.87 -15.32
N ALA A 698 26.93 10.06 -14.03
CA ALA A 698 26.11 11.15 -13.49
C ALA A 698 26.59 12.58 -13.88
N ALA A 699 27.89 12.78 -14.12
CA ALA A 699 28.47 14.03 -14.59
C ALA A 699 28.31 14.32 -16.11
N ALA A 700 27.61 13.46 -16.87
CA ALA A 700 27.43 13.62 -18.31
C ALA A 700 26.37 14.69 -18.68
N GLU A 701 26.79 15.95 -18.79
CA GLU A 701 25.99 17.16 -19.12
C GLU A 701 24.76 16.99 -20.04
N LEU A 702 24.86 16.21 -21.11
CA LEU A 702 23.81 16.05 -22.12
C LEU A 702 22.82 14.90 -21.84
N ALA A 703 23.16 13.97 -20.94
CA ALA A 703 22.22 12.97 -20.44
C ALA A 703 21.18 13.62 -19.50
N ILE A 704 20.13 12.89 -19.14
CA ILE A 704 19.23 13.25 -18.05
C ILE A 704 19.68 12.47 -16.81
N THR A 705 20.32 13.15 -15.85
CA THR A 705 20.80 12.54 -14.61
C THR A 705 19.70 12.53 -13.54
N VAL A 706 19.44 11.35 -12.99
CA VAL A 706 18.22 11.07 -12.22
C VAL A 706 18.52 10.74 -10.77
N GLY A 707 18.01 11.58 -9.86
CA GLY A 707 17.98 11.33 -8.42
C GLY A 707 16.77 10.48 -8.00
N ALA A 708 16.83 9.86 -6.82
CA ALA A 708 15.77 8.99 -6.30
C ALA A 708 14.86 9.71 -5.30
N SER A 709 13.55 9.56 -5.45
CA SER A 709 12.52 9.96 -4.46
C SER A 709 11.85 8.76 -3.78
N THR A 710 11.20 9.03 -2.65
CA THR A 710 10.31 8.10 -1.94
C THR A 710 8.84 8.33 -2.30
N VAL A 711 7.94 7.49 -1.77
CA VAL A 711 6.49 7.59 -2.01
C VAL A 711 5.82 8.72 -1.23
N GLU A 712 6.52 9.24 -0.22
CA GLU A 712 6.14 10.37 0.62
C GLU A 712 6.57 11.74 0.05
N ASP A 713 7.08 11.79 -1.18
CA ASP A 713 7.71 12.98 -1.80
C ASP A 713 8.91 13.51 -1.00
N GLU A 714 9.74 12.62 -0.47
CA GLU A 714 11.07 12.92 0.06
C GLU A 714 12.16 12.54 -0.95
N ARG A 715 13.30 13.24 -0.94
CA ARG A 715 14.53 12.72 -1.55
C ARG A 715 14.93 11.45 -0.79
N ALA A 716 15.13 10.34 -1.50
CA ALA A 716 15.61 9.11 -0.89
C ALA A 716 16.99 9.36 -0.27
N TRP A 717 17.18 8.96 0.99
CA TRP A 717 18.32 9.35 1.82
C TRP A 717 19.70 9.01 1.22
N PHE A 718 19.78 7.97 0.39
CA PHE A 718 20.99 7.54 -0.31
C PHE A 718 21.26 8.33 -1.60
N SER A 719 20.26 9.00 -2.20
CA SER A 719 20.40 9.63 -3.51
C SER A 719 21.48 10.69 -3.50
N ASN A 720 22.42 10.62 -4.44
CA ASN A 720 23.27 11.75 -4.77
C ASN A 720 22.43 12.97 -5.21
N HIS A 721 23.04 14.15 -5.12
CA HIS A 721 22.39 15.46 -5.21
C HIS A 721 23.34 16.49 -5.85
N GLY A 722 23.01 17.78 -5.85
CA GLY A 722 23.83 18.84 -6.44
C GLY A 722 23.46 19.17 -7.90
N VAL A 723 24.27 20.00 -8.54
CA VAL A 723 23.94 20.64 -9.83
C VAL A 723 23.95 19.69 -11.03
N CYS A 724 24.57 18.51 -10.91
CA CYS A 724 24.53 17.49 -11.96
C CYS A 724 23.29 16.58 -11.89
N VAL A 725 22.32 16.81 -10.99
CA VAL A 725 21.01 16.12 -11.04
C VAL A 725 20.03 17.00 -11.79
N ASP A 726 19.45 16.50 -12.89
CA ASP A 726 18.45 17.25 -13.67
C ASP A 726 17.04 17.11 -13.08
N ILE A 727 16.72 15.90 -12.60
CA ILE A 727 15.36 15.50 -12.22
C ILE A 727 15.40 14.38 -11.19
N PHE A 728 14.34 14.25 -10.40
CA PHE A 728 14.10 13.12 -9.51
C PHE A 728 13.00 12.22 -10.06
N ALA A 729 13.08 10.92 -9.74
CA ALA A 729 12.02 9.97 -10.04
C ALA A 729 11.90 8.91 -8.92
N PRO A 730 10.78 8.16 -8.84
CA PRO A 730 10.58 7.09 -7.88
C PRO A 730 11.74 6.08 -7.85
N GLY A 731 12.47 6.02 -6.73
CA GLY A 731 13.69 5.22 -6.62
C GLY A 731 13.85 4.43 -5.32
N LYS A 732 12.93 4.54 -4.36
CA LYS A 732 12.91 3.73 -3.14
C LYS A 732 11.75 2.72 -3.19
N ASP A 733 12.00 1.47 -2.82
CA ASP A 733 11.02 0.39 -2.77
C ASP A 733 10.24 0.23 -4.10
N ILE A 734 10.99 0.11 -5.22
CA ILE A 734 10.43 -0.03 -6.57
C ILE A 734 10.34 -1.50 -6.96
N THR A 735 9.13 -1.97 -7.23
CA THR A 735 8.86 -3.33 -7.71
C THR A 735 8.90 -3.39 -9.24
N SER A 736 9.63 -4.36 -9.79
CA SER A 736 9.71 -4.63 -11.23
C SER A 736 9.97 -6.12 -11.52
N ALA A 737 10.13 -6.46 -12.79
CA ALA A 737 10.53 -7.80 -13.27
C ALA A 737 11.90 -8.24 -12.73
N TRP A 738 12.17 -9.55 -12.72
CA TRP A 738 13.42 -10.13 -12.21
C TRP A 738 13.81 -11.43 -12.94
N ILE A 739 14.96 -11.98 -12.57
CA ILE A 739 15.50 -13.27 -13.05
C ILE A 739 15.00 -14.45 -12.19
N GLY A 740 15.33 -15.68 -12.60
CA GLY A 740 14.98 -16.92 -11.90
C GLY A 740 13.68 -17.57 -12.36
N SER A 741 12.73 -16.81 -12.93
CA SER A 741 11.64 -17.36 -13.73
C SER A 741 11.12 -16.35 -14.76
N ARG A 742 10.23 -16.77 -15.65
CA ARG A 742 9.53 -15.88 -16.61
C ARG A 742 8.47 -14.96 -15.97
N TYR A 743 8.23 -15.10 -14.67
CA TYR A 743 7.25 -14.33 -13.88
C TYR A 743 7.86 -13.67 -12.64
N ALA A 744 9.18 -13.76 -12.45
CA ALA A 744 9.83 -13.34 -11.22
C ALA A 744 9.81 -11.82 -11.06
N THR A 745 9.65 -11.36 -9.83
CA THR A 745 9.55 -9.94 -9.49
C THR A 745 10.43 -9.62 -8.30
N ASN A 746 10.94 -8.39 -8.21
CA ASN A 746 11.75 -7.96 -7.07
C ASN A 746 11.50 -6.49 -6.73
N THR A 747 11.63 -6.16 -5.44
CA THR A 747 11.46 -4.80 -4.91
C THR A 747 12.79 -4.30 -4.36
N ILE A 748 13.41 -3.33 -5.02
CA ILE A 748 14.73 -2.80 -4.67
C ILE A 748 14.76 -1.26 -4.71
N SER A 749 15.83 -0.67 -4.17
CA SER A 749 16.00 0.77 -4.03
C SER A 749 17.33 1.23 -4.63
N GLY A 750 17.31 2.37 -5.33
CA GLY A 750 18.48 3.05 -5.87
C GLY A 750 18.10 4.15 -6.85
N THR A 751 19.02 5.07 -7.15
CA THR A 751 18.92 5.94 -8.34
C THR A 751 18.85 5.12 -9.63
N SER A 752 19.37 3.90 -9.60
CA SER A 752 19.22 2.85 -10.60
C SER A 752 17.77 2.40 -10.85
N MET A 753 16.84 2.64 -9.91
CA MET A 753 15.41 2.39 -10.07
C MET A 753 14.64 3.67 -10.45
N ALA A 754 15.19 4.85 -10.13
CA ALA A 754 14.67 6.14 -10.58
C ALA A 754 14.94 6.40 -12.07
N SER A 755 16.18 6.16 -12.51
CA SER A 755 16.63 6.34 -13.89
C SER A 755 15.74 5.64 -14.96
N PRO A 756 15.29 4.38 -14.80
CA PRO A 756 14.42 3.74 -15.79
C PRO A 756 12.99 4.29 -15.85
N HIS A 757 12.48 4.97 -14.81
CA HIS A 757 11.23 5.73 -14.95
C HIS A 757 11.42 6.88 -15.95
N VAL A 758 12.60 7.53 -15.95
CA VAL A 758 12.94 8.62 -16.89
C VAL A 758 13.26 8.06 -18.28
N ALA A 759 13.94 6.91 -18.41
CA ALA A 759 14.11 6.25 -19.71
C ALA A 759 12.78 5.76 -20.31
N GLY A 760 11.85 5.31 -19.46
CA GLY A 760 10.47 5.04 -19.85
C GLY A 760 9.74 6.30 -20.30
N LEU A 761 9.90 7.44 -19.61
CA LEU A 761 9.35 8.72 -20.04
C LEU A 761 9.95 9.24 -21.36
N ILE A 762 11.24 8.95 -21.63
CA ILE A 762 11.87 9.23 -22.93
C ILE A 762 11.11 8.48 -24.04
N ALA A 763 10.88 7.17 -23.91
CA ALA A 763 10.10 6.41 -24.89
C ALA A 763 8.65 6.86 -25.02
N TYR A 764 8.00 7.14 -23.88
CA TYR A 764 6.60 7.57 -23.81
C TYR A 764 6.39 8.92 -24.49
N LEU A 765 7.26 9.92 -24.27
CA LEU A 765 7.13 11.24 -24.88
C LEU A 765 7.51 11.25 -26.37
N ILE A 766 8.48 10.43 -26.78
CA ILE A 766 8.88 10.34 -28.20
C ILE A 766 7.79 9.66 -29.05
N SER A 767 7.10 8.61 -28.57
CA SER A 767 6.08 7.94 -29.38
C SER A 767 4.86 8.84 -29.67
N LEU A 768 4.53 9.71 -28.71
CA LEU A 768 3.40 10.65 -28.75
C LEU A 768 3.68 11.94 -29.55
N GLU A 769 4.89 12.15 -30.07
CA GLU A 769 5.10 13.19 -31.07
C GLU A 769 4.38 12.82 -32.38
N PRO A 770 3.83 13.80 -33.14
CA PRO A 770 3.18 13.55 -34.42
C PRO A 770 4.02 12.73 -35.40
N ASP A 771 3.40 11.89 -36.21
CA ASP A 771 4.08 11.19 -37.30
C ASP A 771 4.57 12.16 -38.38
N THR A 772 5.59 11.76 -39.14
CA THR A 772 6.23 12.55 -40.21
C THR A 772 5.26 13.07 -41.28
N ASP A 773 4.12 12.39 -41.40
CA ASP A 773 3.12 12.58 -42.44
C ASP A 773 1.95 13.45 -41.94
N SER A 774 2.01 13.91 -40.69
CA SER A 774 1.06 14.84 -40.08
C SER A 774 1.40 16.29 -40.38
N GLU A 775 0.39 17.10 -40.72
CA GLU A 775 0.55 18.57 -40.87
C GLU A 775 0.99 19.27 -39.57
N TYR A 776 0.90 18.61 -38.40
CA TYR A 776 1.46 19.10 -37.13
C TYR A 776 2.94 18.73 -36.90
N TYR A 777 3.60 18.03 -37.82
CA TYR A 777 4.98 17.58 -37.66
C TYR A 777 5.98 18.75 -37.77
N THR A 778 6.51 19.19 -36.62
CA THR A 778 7.50 20.27 -36.53
C THR A 778 8.95 19.80 -36.66
N GLY A 779 9.18 18.48 -36.70
CA GLY A 779 10.50 17.85 -36.79
C GLY A 779 10.68 16.72 -35.76
N SER A 780 11.77 15.95 -35.91
CA SER A 780 12.15 14.93 -34.94
C SER A 780 12.68 15.61 -33.66
N LEU A 781 12.04 15.33 -32.52
CA LEU A 781 12.39 15.92 -31.22
C LEU A 781 13.86 15.60 -30.85
N THR A 782 14.74 16.60 -30.83
CA THR A 782 16.14 16.36 -30.50
C THR A 782 16.32 16.06 -29.00
N PRO A 783 17.40 15.37 -28.57
CA PRO A 783 17.60 15.07 -27.15
C PRO A 783 17.67 16.30 -26.23
N LYS A 784 18.13 17.44 -26.75
CA LYS A 784 18.11 18.72 -26.03
C LYS A 784 16.68 19.23 -25.85
N GLU A 785 15.81 19.08 -26.84
CA GLU A 785 14.41 19.48 -26.76
C GLU A 785 13.61 18.52 -25.87
N LEU A 786 13.88 17.22 -25.91
CA LEU A 786 13.27 16.25 -24.99
C LEU A 786 13.68 16.52 -23.54
N LYS A 787 14.98 16.68 -23.24
CA LYS A 787 15.46 17.04 -21.89
C LYS A 787 14.77 18.32 -21.39
N ASN A 788 14.64 19.34 -22.24
CA ASN A 788 13.90 20.57 -21.92
C ASN A 788 12.39 20.35 -21.75
N LYS A 789 11.75 19.49 -22.55
CA LYS A 789 10.30 19.15 -22.46
C LYS A 789 10.02 18.43 -21.13
N MET A 790 10.85 17.46 -20.76
CA MET A 790 10.75 16.74 -19.49
C MET A 790 10.95 17.65 -18.28
N ILE A 791 11.96 18.53 -18.30
CA ILE A 791 12.20 19.52 -17.25
C ILE A 791 11.02 20.49 -17.08
N LYS A 792 10.35 20.89 -18.19
CA LYS A 792 9.16 21.75 -18.15
C LYS A 792 7.88 21.04 -17.70
N LEU A 793 7.74 19.74 -17.97
CA LEU A 793 6.57 18.95 -17.57
C LEU A 793 6.61 18.55 -16.08
N ALA A 794 7.82 18.40 -15.52
CA ALA A 794 8.09 17.98 -14.16
C ALA A 794 7.27 18.75 -13.10
N THR A 795 6.93 18.06 -12.01
CA THR A 795 6.29 18.70 -10.85
C THR A 795 7.35 19.42 -10.04
N THR A 796 7.27 20.75 -10.01
CA THR A 796 8.21 21.66 -9.33
C THR A 796 7.98 21.73 -7.82
N ASP A 797 9.05 21.83 -7.06
CA ASP A 797 9.07 22.20 -5.62
C ASP A 797 8.23 21.32 -4.68
N ILE A 798 7.89 20.10 -5.11
CA ILE A 798 7.10 19.15 -4.33
C ILE A 798 7.96 18.28 -3.38
N LEU A 799 9.23 18.05 -3.70
CA LEU A 799 10.08 17.15 -2.91
C LEU A 799 10.67 17.83 -1.68
N THR A 800 10.69 17.11 -0.56
CA THR A 800 11.38 17.50 0.67
C THR A 800 12.77 16.85 0.77
N GLY A 801 13.64 17.36 1.66
CA GLY A 801 15.00 16.81 1.84
C GLY A 801 15.98 17.10 0.71
N ILE A 802 15.62 17.98 -0.24
CA ILE A 802 16.44 18.44 -1.36
C ILE A 802 17.53 19.42 -0.87
N PRO A 803 18.83 19.15 -1.07
CA PRO A 803 19.90 20.07 -0.68
C PRO A 803 19.96 21.31 -1.58
N LYS A 804 20.50 22.41 -1.05
CA LYS A 804 20.74 23.64 -1.82
C LYS A 804 21.50 23.35 -3.11
N ASN A 805 21.16 24.08 -4.17
CA ASN A 805 21.72 23.95 -5.52
C ASN A 805 21.40 22.60 -6.22
N THR A 806 20.46 21.81 -5.69
CA THR A 806 19.89 20.64 -6.39
C THR A 806 18.50 21.01 -6.93
N PRO A 807 18.18 20.78 -8.22
CA PRO A 807 16.85 21.05 -8.76
C PRO A 807 15.75 20.24 -8.07
N ASN A 808 14.67 20.92 -7.64
CA ASN A 808 13.49 20.29 -7.05
C ASN A 808 12.43 20.00 -8.13
N LEU A 809 12.74 19.03 -8.99
CA LEU A 809 11.91 18.64 -10.13
C LEU A 809 11.60 17.14 -10.04
N LEU A 810 10.32 16.77 -9.88
CA LEU A 810 9.88 15.37 -9.88
C LEU A 810 9.30 14.99 -11.25
N ALA A 811 9.76 13.88 -11.81
CA ALA A 811 9.34 13.35 -13.10
C ALA A 811 7.81 13.21 -13.23
N PHE A 812 7.27 13.66 -14.36
CA PHE A 812 5.85 13.65 -14.67
C PHE A 812 5.64 13.28 -16.16
N ASN A 813 4.60 12.50 -16.47
CA ASN A 813 4.35 11.99 -17.82
C ASN A 813 3.59 12.95 -18.74
N GLY A 814 3.10 14.09 -18.23
CA GLY A 814 2.33 15.04 -19.01
C GLY A 814 0.84 14.70 -19.19
N TYR A 815 0.33 13.68 -18.48
CA TYR A 815 -1.09 13.33 -18.52
C TYR A 815 -1.88 14.23 -17.55
N GLU A 816 -2.81 15.05 -18.07
CA GLU A 816 -3.64 15.94 -17.27
C GLU A 816 -5.11 15.43 -17.23
N GLU A 817 -5.79 15.58 -16.08
CA GLU A 817 -7.16 15.06 -15.81
C GLU A 817 -8.29 15.96 -16.35
#